data_AF-A0A812KRE0-F1
#
_entry.id   AF-A0A812KRE0-F1
#
_cell.length_a   1.000
_cell.length_b   1.000
_cell.length_c   1.000
_cell.angle_alpha   90.00
_cell.angle_beta   90.00
_cell.angle_gamma   90.00
#
_symmetry.space_group_name_H-M   'P 1'
#
loop_
_entity.id
_entity.type
_entity.pdbx_description
1 polymer ?
#
loop_
_entity_poly.entity_id
_entity_poly.type
_entity_poly.pdbx_seq_one_letter_code
_entity_poly.pdbx_strand_id
1 'polypeptide(L)'
;MQPPATPRVLKAVIHPVQECFLRAKSEGTKRARGACAVGRWCAAGKRHVPFVMAAAQAQRAPDIRYSDVARYVGLSLMKDPPRPKSQVRLDPLKEVAAPRILALPPSGAKDEQVDRMKTQLAWLKAQQKAEKEELHRLETCLSDSMLLERKVHKKTVKDREKFEFHQKHAAQVTEQIQALQAALQEASRKPEVNVQVTSPARPPGSEAGRSNELQPADEKPASELRSQTAPELDRKRVDVVEEEPEVHVEDSHITLKEYFDAADQRQKEKEAKLTQAQLMSASARSQNSSAMRSTFHSTNQSGFFRRPQLSPEELALRREEHRQAIRRELIERCGGAPRAAFKKLDLNGSGNISSQEFADGVGRIGVNWQAITGMQRSRDLFQLFDVDKDGVIIFKELFPNLDDKEPERVNTPDFWKKWTLQKCDVENARDPKWQPQTPEAELEQLFNTSESHENAAQLRKWMGATIRRLKNRGKSDARCREIVAAHLPRGTGPKDREDVQTFSSAEVKLCKKTYNDEVNDPVRNIQKVFYDMREQRRVLHDSRQKLWMVTMAPLERAKLEEDRKSAAAAVGLSLGGLGGGGPSSGSTKEPAEAPAQAKKSLKVIAQQSKMDEDAIEFLHKEFAAQADKSDLILKKGFARLLKGLCLGRTISESDSNYWWEQALRTMPPPEDGRKAQVLDFERFAMWYSTSEARTV
;
A
#
# COMPACT_ATOMS: atom_id res chain seq x y z
N MET A 1 -50.98 51.98 -2.76
CA MET A 1 -50.50 52.43 -4.08
C MET A 1 -49.37 51.50 -4.50
N GLN A 2 -49.68 50.56 -5.40
CA GLN A 2 -48.73 49.60 -5.99
C GLN A 2 -48.13 50.20 -7.27
N PRO A 3 -46.82 50.00 -7.54
CA PRO A 3 -46.28 50.10 -8.88
C PRO A 3 -46.17 48.71 -9.56
N PRO A 4 -46.14 48.68 -10.92
CA PRO A 4 -46.63 47.55 -11.70
C PRO A 4 -45.58 46.49 -12.07
N ALA A 5 -46.14 45.33 -12.43
CA ALA A 5 -45.51 44.08 -12.80
C ALA A 5 -44.72 44.11 -14.12
N THR A 6 -43.62 43.34 -14.15
CA THR A 6 -42.84 42.98 -15.32
C THR A 6 -43.38 41.71 -15.99
N PRO A 7 -43.36 41.59 -17.34
CA PRO A 7 -43.82 40.39 -18.03
C PRO A 7 -42.72 39.34 -18.14
N ARG A 8 -43.07 38.09 -17.75
CA ARG A 8 -42.29 36.87 -17.98
C ARG A 8 -42.34 36.49 -19.47
N VAL A 9 -41.18 36.39 -20.11
CA VAL A 9 -41.02 35.76 -21.43
C VAL A 9 -40.58 34.31 -21.23
N LEU A 10 -41.48 33.38 -21.56
CA LEU A 10 -41.22 31.96 -21.75
C LEU A 10 -40.32 31.76 -22.97
N LYS A 11 -39.15 31.12 -22.82
CA LYS A 11 -38.41 30.51 -23.93
C LYS A 11 -38.56 28.99 -23.85
N ALA A 12 -39.27 28.47 -24.85
CA ALA A 12 -39.44 27.05 -25.11
C ALA A 12 -38.10 26.41 -25.53
N VAL A 13 -37.82 25.25 -24.96
CA VAL A 13 -36.72 24.36 -25.34
C VAL A 13 -37.22 23.50 -26.51
N ILE A 14 -36.65 23.70 -27.70
CA ILE A 14 -36.84 22.82 -28.86
C ILE A 14 -35.53 22.06 -29.07
N HIS A 15 -35.55 20.75 -28.79
CA HIS A 15 -34.52 19.80 -29.22
C HIS A 15 -34.85 19.29 -30.62
N PRO A 16 -33.88 19.22 -31.55
CA PRO A 16 -33.97 18.30 -32.67
C PRO A 16 -33.10 17.06 -32.43
N VAL A 17 -33.73 15.91 -32.62
CA VAL A 17 -33.13 14.58 -32.85
C VAL A 17 -33.20 14.31 -34.35
N GLN A 18 -32.08 13.83 -34.92
CA GLN A 18 -31.86 13.09 -36.18
C GLN A 18 -30.48 13.54 -36.74
N GLU A 19 -29.60 12.72 -37.29
CA GLU A 19 -29.71 11.38 -37.89
C GLU A 19 -28.31 10.75 -38.02
N CYS A 20 -28.27 9.43 -38.18
CA CYS A 20 -27.07 8.61 -38.38
C CYS A 20 -26.35 8.90 -39.70
N PHE A 21 -25.02 8.83 -39.71
CA PHE A 21 -24.23 8.56 -40.92
C PHE A 21 -23.16 7.49 -40.65
N LEU A 22 -23.38 6.30 -41.21
CA LEU A 22 -22.37 5.27 -41.43
C LEU A 22 -21.46 5.71 -42.58
N ARG A 23 -20.13 5.68 -42.40
CA ARG A 23 -19.19 5.69 -43.52
C ARG A 23 -18.05 4.71 -43.30
N ALA A 24 -18.09 3.64 -44.10
CA ALA A 24 -16.99 2.71 -44.33
C ALA A 24 -16.01 3.26 -45.39
N LYS A 25 -14.73 2.89 -45.25
CA LYS A 25 -13.68 2.73 -46.28
C LYS A 25 -12.77 1.60 -45.75
N SER A 26 -12.68 0.40 -46.34
CA SER A 26 -11.90 -0.04 -47.53
C SER A 26 -10.45 0.49 -47.47
N GLU A 27 -9.36 -0.29 -47.49
CA GLU A 27 -8.92 -1.44 -48.32
C GLU A 27 -7.84 -2.26 -47.54
N GLY A 28 -7.50 -3.53 -47.81
CA GLY A 28 -7.77 -4.33 -48.99
C GLY A 28 -7.45 -5.84 -48.89
N THR A 29 -8.04 -6.53 -49.88
CA THR A 29 -7.56 -7.72 -50.62
C THR A 29 -7.13 -9.00 -49.86
N LYS A 30 -7.95 -10.05 -49.97
CA LYS A 30 -7.79 -11.13 -50.98
C LYS A 30 -9.01 -12.07 -51.03
N ARG A 31 -9.27 -12.54 -52.25
CA ARG A 31 -10.46 -13.24 -52.76
C ARG A 31 -10.60 -14.67 -52.22
N ALA A 32 -11.84 -15.10 -51.98
CA ALA A 32 -12.38 -16.38 -52.46
C ALA A 32 -13.92 -16.29 -52.52
N ARG A 33 -14.49 -16.65 -53.67
CA ARG A 33 -15.91 -16.58 -54.02
C ARG A 33 -16.67 -17.80 -53.46
N GLY A 34 -17.91 -17.58 -53.05
CA GLY A 34 -18.90 -18.64 -52.79
C GLY A 34 -20.28 -18.03 -52.64
N ALA A 35 -21.02 -17.96 -53.74
CA ALA A 35 -22.38 -17.42 -53.81
C ALA A 35 -23.41 -18.42 -53.25
N CYS A 36 -24.50 -17.93 -52.65
CA CYS A 36 -25.84 -18.52 -52.77
C CYS A 36 -26.96 -17.61 -52.21
N ALA A 37 -27.99 -17.43 -53.05
CA ALA A 37 -29.43 -17.19 -52.79
C ALA A 37 -29.84 -16.16 -51.71
N VAL A 38 -30.39 -14.99 -52.03
CA VAL A 38 -31.77 -14.70 -52.52
C VAL A 38 -32.87 -15.36 -51.69
N GLY A 39 -33.53 -14.53 -50.86
CA GLY A 39 -34.81 -14.82 -50.23
C GLY A 39 -35.51 -13.52 -49.83
N ARG A 40 -36.44 -13.06 -50.68
CA ARG A 40 -37.46 -12.06 -50.31
C ARG A 40 -38.29 -12.61 -49.14
N TRP A 41 -38.95 -11.74 -48.36
CA TRP A 41 -40.40 -11.81 -48.11
C TRP A 41 -40.90 -10.62 -47.26
N CYS A 42 -41.87 -9.94 -47.87
CA CYS A 42 -43.06 -9.26 -47.35
C CYS A 42 -43.06 -8.55 -45.99
N ALA A 43 -43.30 -7.24 -46.09
CA ALA A 43 -43.87 -6.38 -45.06
C ALA A 43 -45.37 -6.66 -44.85
N ALA A 44 -45.81 -6.64 -43.59
CA ALA A 44 -47.22 -6.41 -43.23
C ALA A 44 -47.27 -5.70 -41.88
N GLY A 45 -47.80 -4.47 -41.89
CA GLY A 45 -47.99 -3.64 -40.70
C GLY A 45 -49.19 -4.10 -39.86
N LYS A 46 -49.05 -3.96 -38.54
CA LYS A 46 -50.19 -3.94 -37.60
C LYS A 46 -49.99 -2.85 -36.56
N ARG A 47 -51.11 -2.15 -36.33
CA ARG A 47 -51.29 -0.93 -35.54
C ARG A 47 -51.01 -1.19 -34.06
N HIS A 48 -50.34 -0.24 -33.43
CA HIS A 48 -50.00 -0.23 -32.01
C HIS A 48 -51.11 0.49 -31.23
N VAL A 49 -51.65 -0.15 -30.19
CA VAL A 49 -52.51 0.46 -29.17
C VAL A 49 -51.68 0.48 -27.88
N PRO A 50 -51.54 1.61 -27.16
CA PRO A 50 -50.69 1.65 -25.99
C PRO A 50 -51.40 1.01 -24.79
N PHE A 51 -50.86 -0.11 -24.33
CA PHE A 51 -51.20 -0.74 -23.05
C PHE A 51 -50.22 -0.21 -22.00
N VAL A 52 -50.73 0.56 -21.03
CA VAL A 52 -49.96 1.11 -19.91
C VAL A 52 -49.73 -0.01 -18.90
N MET A 53 -48.50 -0.53 -18.80
CA MET A 53 -48.07 -1.35 -17.67
C MET A 53 -47.20 -0.54 -16.72
N ALA A 54 -47.64 -0.52 -15.46
CA ALA A 54 -46.88 -0.05 -14.31
C ALA A 54 -45.59 -0.87 -14.16
N ALA A 55 -44.46 -0.18 -14.09
CA ALA A 55 -43.16 -0.78 -13.84
C ALA A 55 -43.04 -1.18 -12.36
N ALA A 56 -43.19 -2.48 -12.07
CA ALA A 56 -42.73 -3.06 -10.82
C ALA A 56 -41.20 -3.19 -10.87
N GLN A 57 -40.51 -2.55 -9.92
CA GLN A 57 -39.06 -2.69 -9.75
C GLN A 57 -38.72 -4.14 -9.38
N ALA A 58 -38.11 -4.86 -10.32
CA ALA A 58 -37.52 -6.17 -10.07
C ALA A 58 -36.27 -6.00 -9.18
N GLN A 59 -36.39 -6.37 -7.90
CA GLN A 59 -35.23 -6.51 -7.02
C GLN A 59 -34.29 -7.58 -7.59
N ARG A 60 -33.04 -7.20 -7.88
CA ARG A 60 -31.99 -8.14 -8.30
C ARG A 60 -31.77 -9.16 -7.18
N ALA A 61 -31.87 -10.44 -7.51
CA ALA A 61 -31.52 -11.52 -6.60
C ALA A 61 -30.04 -11.38 -6.17
N PRO A 62 -29.70 -11.63 -4.90
CA PRO A 62 -28.31 -11.57 -4.42
C PRO A 62 -27.44 -12.61 -5.13
N ASP A 63 -26.22 -12.22 -5.51
CA ASP A 63 -25.25 -13.07 -6.22
C ASP A 63 -24.89 -14.32 -5.39
N ILE A 64 -25.33 -15.49 -5.86
CA ILE A 64 -25.06 -16.78 -5.25
C ILE A 64 -23.72 -17.31 -5.77
N ARG A 65 -22.78 -17.64 -4.88
CA ARG A 65 -21.46 -18.18 -5.26
C ARG A 65 -21.47 -19.72 -5.30
N TYR A 66 -20.89 -20.31 -6.34
CA TYR A 66 -20.82 -21.76 -6.54
C TYR A 66 -20.09 -22.52 -5.40
N SER A 67 -19.19 -21.88 -4.64
CA SER A 67 -18.56 -22.49 -3.45
C SER A 67 -19.57 -22.97 -2.41
N ASP A 68 -20.70 -22.27 -2.31
CA ASP A 68 -21.75 -22.59 -1.36
C ASP A 68 -22.46 -23.91 -1.72
N VAL A 69 -22.47 -24.27 -3.01
CA VAL A 69 -23.08 -25.50 -3.53
C VAL A 69 -22.04 -26.64 -3.66
N ALA A 70 -20.82 -26.33 -4.09
CA ALA A 70 -19.76 -27.31 -4.36
C ALA A 70 -19.26 -28.05 -3.11
N ARG A 71 -19.27 -27.39 -1.94
CA ARG A 71 -18.84 -27.99 -0.66
C ARG A 71 -19.77 -29.13 -0.21
N TYR A 72 -21.04 -29.11 -0.62
CA TYR A 72 -22.03 -30.11 -0.23
C TYR A 72 -22.11 -31.29 -1.19
N VAL A 73 -22.02 -31.04 -2.51
CA VAL A 73 -22.01 -32.13 -3.52
C VAL A 73 -20.76 -33.01 -3.38
N GLY A 74 -19.62 -32.43 -2.96
CA GLY A 74 -18.40 -33.20 -2.70
C GLY A 74 -18.45 -34.11 -1.47
N LEU A 75 -19.23 -33.77 -0.45
CA LEU A 75 -19.40 -34.60 0.75
C LEU A 75 -20.33 -35.80 0.52
N SER A 76 -21.28 -35.70 -0.43
CA SER A 76 -22.22 -36.78 -0.76
C SER A 76 -21.61 -37.90 -1.63
N LEU A 77 -20.35 -37.77 -2.06
CA LEU A 77 -19.59 -38.77 -2.84
C LEU A 77 -18.55 -39.54 -2.01
N MET A 78 -18.38 -39.19 -0.73
CA MET A 78 -17.61 -40.01 0.21
C MET A 78 -18.48 -41.22 0.59
N LYS A 79 -17.98 -42.40 0.23
CA LYS A 79 -18.63 -43.70 0.44
C LYS A 79 -18.83 -43.92 1.93
N ASP A 80 -20.08 -43.97 2.40
CA ASP A 80 -20.40 -44.37 3.77
C ASP A 80 -19.75 -45.75 4.08
N PRO A 81 -19.23 -45.96 5.31
CA PRO A 81 -18.78 -47.28 5.73
C PRO A 81 -19.93 -48.29 5.59
N PRO A 82 -19.65 -49.54 5.18
CA PRO A 82 -20.68 -50.50 4.83
C PRO A 82 -21.61 -50.74 6.02
N ARG A 83 -22.90 -50.42 5.84
CA ARG A 83 -23.95 -50.81 6.79
C ARG A 83 -23.99 -52.33 6.91
N PRO A 84 -24.14 -52.90 8.13
CA PRO A 84 -24.36 -54.33 8.29
C PRO A 84 -25.65 -54.73 7.56
N LYS A 85 -25.55 -55.79 6.77
CA LYS A 85 -26.62 -56.33 5.92
C LYS A 85 -27.79 -56.78 6.81
N SER A 86 -28.82 -55.93 6.95
CA SER A 86 -30.09 -56.34 7.51
C SER A 86 -30.87 -57.15 6.48
N GLN A 87 -31.43 -58.25 6.98
CA GLN A 87 -32.11 -59.34 6.32
C GLN A 87 -33.03 -58.99 5.13
N VAL A 88 -32.90 -59.84 4.12
CA VAL A 88 -33.91 -60.38 3.20
C VAL A 88 -35.31 -59.79 3.37
N ARG A 89 -35.71 -59.01 2.37
CA ARG A 89 -37.09 -58.60 2.12
C ARG A 89 -37.77 -59.75 1.37
N LEU A 90 -38.71 -60.45 2.02
CA LEU A 90 -39.58 -61.43 1.37
C LEU A 90 -40.82 -60.72 0.82
N ASP A 91 -41.14 -61.05 -0.44
CA ASP A 91 -42.37 -60.67 -1.13
C ASP A 91 -43.60 -61.33 -0.50
N PRO A 92 -44.78 -60.68 -0.50
CA PRO A 92 -46.02 -61.30 -0.09
C PRO A 92 -46.71 -61.98 -1.27
N LEU A 93 -47.42 -63.08 -0.97
CA LEU A 93 -48.40 -63.82 -1.78
C LEU A 93 -47.87 -65.03 -2.56
N LYS A 94 -47.92 -66.19 -1.91
CA LYS A 94 -48.65 -67.35 -2.47
C LYS A 94 -49.06 -68.33 -1.38
N GLU A 95 -50.36 -68.39 -1.19
CA GLU A 95 -51.14 -69.29 -0.36
C GLU A 95 -51.19 -70.68 -1.02
N VAL A 96 -50.57 -71.71 -0.41
CA VAL A 96 -50.95 -73.13 -0.61
C VAL A 96 -50.61 -73.94 0.64
N ALA A 97 -51.66 -74.53 1.21
CA ALA A 97 -51.79 -75.77 2.00
C ALA A 97 -50.73 -76.19 3.04
N ALA A 98 -51.24 -76.45 4.25
CA ALA A 98 -50.58 -77.14 5.36
C ALA A 98 -50.09 -78.55 5.00
N PRO A 99 -49.18 -79.13 5.81
CA PRO A 99 -49.70 -80.06 6.81
C PRO A 99 -49.12 -79.87 8.22
N ARG A 100 -50.01 -80.10 9.20
CA ARG A 100 -49.71 -80.26 10.63
C ARG A 100 -48.61 -81.31 10.84
N ILE A 101 -47.48 -80.88 11.39
CA ILE A 101 -46.56 -81.74 12.14
C ILE A 101 -46.51 -81.21 13.57
N LEU A 102 -46.92 -82.06 14.51
CA LEU A 102 -46.76 -81.89 15.95
C LEU A 102 -45.26 -81.86 16.27
N ALA A 103 -44.73 -80.69 16.63
CA ALA A 103 -43.37 -80.56 17.13
C ALA A 103 -43.39 -79.83 18.49
N LEU A 104 -42.70 -80.46 19.43
CA LEU A 104 -42.51 -80.08 20.84
C LEU A 104 -42.04 -78.62 21.02
N PRO A 105 -42.35 -77.98 22.15
CA PRO A 105 -41.92 -76.61 22.45
C PRO A 105 -40.39 -76.58 22.60
N PRO A 106 -39.65 -75.78 21.80
CA PRO A 106 -38.21 -75.65 21.98
C PRO A 106 -37.92 -74.81 23.21
N SER A 107 -37.08 -75.34 24.09
CA SER A 107 -36.51 -74.74 25.31
C SER A 107 -35.55 -73.55 25.02
N GLY A 108 -35.86 -72.71 24.03
CA GLY A 108 -34.98 -71.63 23.52
C GLY A 108 -35.24 -70.23 24.10
N ALA A 109 -36.18 -70.07 25.03
CA ALA A 109 -36.56 -68.75 25.56
C ALA A 109 -35.42 -68.02 26.31
N LYS A 110 -34.43 -68.76 26.82
CA LYS A 110 -33.29 -68.17 27.53
C LYS A 110 -32.29 -67.49 26.58
N ASP A 111 -32.12 -68.01 25.37
CA ASP A 111 -31.14 -67.47 24.41
C ASP A 111 -31.61 -66.14 23.79
N GLU A 112 -32.92 -66.00 23.51
CA GLU A 112 -33.47 -64.72 23.05
C GLU A 112 -33.38 -63.60 24.10
N GLN A 113 -33.48 -63.95 25.38
CA GLN A 113 -33.34 -62.99 26.46
C GLN A 113 -31.89 -62.50 26.56
N VAL A 114 -30.92 -63.41 26.42
CA VAL A 114 -29.49 -63.08 26.39
C VAL A 114 -29.15 -62.15 25.22
N ASP A 115 -29.69 -62.40 24.02
CA ASP A 115 -29.40 -61.56 22.86
C ASP A 115 -30.07 -60.17 22.94
N ARG A 116 -31.26 -60.09 23.55
CA ARG A 116 -31.87 -58.79 23.89
C ARG A 116 -30.98 -57.99 24.85
N MET A 117 -30.47 -58.63 25.90
CA MET A 117 -29.58 -57.98 26.86
C MET A 117 -28.25 -57.55 26.23
N LYS A 118 -27.65 -58.36 25.35
CA LYS A 118 -26.43 -57.98 24.60
C LYS A 118 -26.66 -56.77 23.70
N THR A 119 -27.80 -56.72 23.01
CA THR A 119 -28.16 -55.59 22.13
C THR A 119 -28.36 -54.31 22.94
N GLN A 120 -29.02 -54.40 24.09
CA GLN A 120 -29.20 -53.27 25.01
C GLN A 120 -27.87 -52.77 25.57
N LEU A 121 -26.95 -53.69 25.91
CA LEU A 121 -25.62 -53.37 26.42
C LEU A 121 -24.73 -52.72 25.35
N ALA A 122 -24.83 -53.17 24.09
CA ALA A 122 -24.15 -52.54 22.96
C ALA A 122 -24.67 -51.12 22.69
N TRP A 123 -25.99 -50.89 22.80
CA TRP A 123 -26.58 -49.56 22.66
C TRP A 123 -26.11 -48.61 23.76
N LEU A 124 -26.11 -49.06 25.03
CA LEU A 124 -25.61 -48.27 26.15
C LEU A 124 -24.11 -47.92 26.02
N LYS A 125 -23.29 -48.85 25.52
CA LYS A 125 -21.87 -48.59 25.24
C LYS A 125 -21.67 -47.58 24.11
N ALA A 126 -22.50 -47.64 23.07
CA ALA A 126 -22.46 -46.68 21.97
C ALA A 126 -22.87 -45.28 22.44
N GLN A 127 -23.92 -45.18 23.27
CA GLN A 127 -24.35 -43.91 23.87
C GLN A 127 -23.24 -43.33 24.77
N GLN A 128 -22.64 -44.14 25.64
CA GLN A 128 -21.54 -43.69 26.50
C GLN A 128 -20.33 -43.18 25.68
N LYS A 129 -20.02 -43.81 24.55
CA LYS A 129 -18.96 -43.36 23.66
C LYS A 129 -19.30 -42.01 23.02
N ALA A 130 -20.53 -41.83 22.55
CA ALA A 130 -20.99 -40.56 21.98
C ALA A 130 -20.94 -39.42 23.01
N GLU A 131 -21.36 -39.67 24.26
CA GLU A 131 -21.29 -38.69 25.34
C GLU A 131 -19.84 -38.33 25.70
N LYS A 132 -18.91 -39.29 25.71
CA LYS A 132 -17.47 -39.01 25.90
C LYS A 132 -16.87 -38.17 24.76
N GLU A 133 -17.28 -38.43 23.51
CA GLU A 133 -16.82 -37.64 22.36
C GLU A 133 -17.33 -36.19 22.42
N GLU A 134 -18.58 -35.97 22.85
CA GLU A 134 -19.13 -34.62 23.07
C GLU A 134 -18.44 -33.89 24.23
N LEU A 135 -18.17 -34.56 25.35
CA LEU A 135 -17.39 -33.97 26.44
C LEU A 135 -16.00 -33.53 25.99
N HIS A 136 -15.32 -34.37 25.19
CA HIS A 136 -14.00 -34.02 24.65
C HIS A 136 -14.04 -32.84 23.66
N ARG A 137 -15.08 -32.75 22.83
CA ARG A 137 -15.32 -31.57 21.97
C ARG A 137 -15.51 -30.31 22.81
N LEU A 138 -16.33 -30.37 23.84
CA LEU A 138 -16.58 -29.23 24.73
C LEU A 138 -15.29 -28.79 25.44
N GLU A 139 -14.50 -29.73 25.94
CA GLU A 139 -13.20 -29.45 26.57
C GLU A 139 -12.22 -28.77 25.60
N THR A 140 -12.16 -29.25 24.35
CA THR A 140 -11.31 -28.64 23.31
C THR A 140 -11.78 -27.22 22.97
N CYS A 141 -13.09 -27.02 22.79
CA CYS A 141 -13.66 -25.69 22.52
C CYS A 141 -13.44 -24.70 23.67
N LEU A 142 -13.53 -25.15 24.93
CA LEU A 142 -13.24 -24.34 26.12
C LEU A 142 -11.76 -23.94 26.19
N SER A 143 -10.85 -24.88 25.90
CA SER A 143 -9.41 -24.61 25.86
C SER A 143 -9.03 -23.55 24.81
N ASP A 144 -9.60 -23.67 23.61
CA ASP A 144 -9.38 -22.70 22.51
C ASP A 144 -9.98 -21.32 22.84
N SER A 145 -11.14 -21.27 23.48
CA SER A 145 -11.77 -20.03 23.94
C SER A 145 -10.90 -19.32 24.99
N MET A 146 -10.38 -20.04 25.98
CA MET A 146 -9.49 -19.47 27.00
C MET A 146 -8.15 -18.99 26.42
N LEU A 147 -7.62 -19.67 25.41
CA LEU A 147 -6.42 -19.20 24.69
C LEU A 147 -6.67 -17.89 23.95
N LEU A 148 -7.87 -17.73 23.36
CA LEU A 148 -8.27 -16.49 22.72
C LEU A 148 -8.39 -15.36 23.74
N GLU A 149 -9.07 -15.59 24.86
CA GLU A 149 -9.22 -14.61 25.95
C GLU A 149 -7.85 -14.17 26.50
N ARG A 150 -6.93 -15.10 26.75
CA ARG A 150 -5.56 -14.77 27.18
C ARG A 150 -4.82 -13.92 26.15
N LYS A 151 -5.02 -14.15 24.85
CA LYS A 151 -4.41 -13.33 23.79
C LYS A 151 -5.00 -11.93 23.76
N VAL A 152 -6.31 -11.81 23.87
CA VAL A 152 -7.01 -10.51 23.94
C VAL A 152 -6.54 -9.75 25.17
N HIS A 153 -6.47 -10.39 26.34
CA HIS A 153 -6.01 -9.76 27.58
C HIS A 153 -4.54 -9.28 27.48
N LYS A 154 -3.64 -10.10 26.91
CA LYS A 154 -2.26 -9.67 26.64
C LYS A 154 -2.18 -8.48 25.69
N LYS A 155 -3.06 -8.40 24.70
CA LYS A 155 -3.13 -7.26 23.78
C LYS A 155 -3.61 -6.01 24.50
N THR A 156 -4.68 -6.10 25.30
CA THR A 156 -5.21 -4.97 26.06
C THR A 156 -4.22 -4.42 27.09
N VAL A 157 -3.43 -5.30 27.73
CA VAL A 157 -2.35 -4.87 28.64
C VAL A 157 -1.27 -4.09 27.88
N LYS A 158 -0.80 -4.60 26.73
CA LYS A 158 0.18 -3.89 25.90
C LYS A 158 -0.33 -2.55 25.38
N ASP A 159 -1.61 -2.48 25.00
CA ASP A 159 -2.21 -1.24 24.52
C ASP A 159 -2.34 -0.22 25.67
N ARG A 160 -2.63 -0.68 26.89
CA ARG A 160 -2.61 0.15 28.11
C ARG A 160 -1.20 0.65 28.46
N GLU A 161 -0.19 -0.22 28.42
CA GLU A 161 1.21 0.17 28.66
C GLU A 161 1.69 1.23 27.65
N LYS A 162 1.33 1.07 26.37
CA LYS A 162 1.62 2.08 25.34
C LYS A 162 0.90 3.40 25.61
N PHE A 163 -0.35 3.35 26.02
CA PHE A 163 -1.11 4.54 26.38
C PHE A 163 -0.46 5.27 27.57
N GLU A 164 -0.11 4.56 28.64
CA GLU A 164 0.56 5.11 29.81
C GLU A 164 1.95 5.68 29.45
N PHE A 165 2.70 5.04 28.55
CA PHE A 165 3.96 5.56 28.01
C PHE A 165 3.76 6.89 27.27
N HIS A 166 2.78 6.97 26.35
CA HIS A 166 2.48 8.20 25.63
C HIS A 166 1.97 9.31 26.55
N GLN A 167 1.19 8.96 27.57
CA GLN A 167 0.71 9.91 28.58
C GLN A 167 1.88 10.50 29.39
N LYS A 168 2.82 9.67 29.84
CA LYS A 168 4.04 10.13 30.54
C LYS A 168 4.89 11.04 29.64
N HIS A 169 5.10 10.65 28.38
CA HIS A 169 5.85 11.47 27.44
C HIS A 169 5.16 12.83 27.16
N ALA A 170 3.83 12.85 27.04
CA ALA A 170 3.08 14.10 26.87
C ALA A 170 3.18 15.01 28.10
N ALA A 171 3.16 14.45 29.31
CA ALA A 171 3.38 15.20 30.54
C ALA A 171 4.79 15.81 30.58
N GLN A 172 5.82 15.03 30.23
CA GLN A 172 7.20 15.50 30.18
C GLN A 172 7.41 16.64 29.18
N VAL A 173 6.80 16.55 27.99
CA VAL A 173 6.85 17.64 26.99
C VAL A 173 6.14 18.89 27.52
N THR A 174 5.02 18.73 28.23
CA THR A 174 4.30 19.85 28.84
C THR A 174 5.14 20.55 29.90
N GLU A 175 5.85 19.79 30.73
CA GLU A 175 6.79 20.30 31.73
C GLU A 175 7.96 21.07 31.07
N GLN A 176 8.53 20.54 29.99
CA GLN A 176 9.57 21.24 29.21
C GLN A 176 9.07 22.56 28.62
N ILE A 177 7.83 22.59 28.10
CA ILE A 177 7.22 23.82 27.58
C ILE A 177 7.06 24.85 28.71
N GLN A 178 6.58 24.43 29.87
CA GLN A 178 6.42 25.32 31.02
C GLN A 178 7.77 25.85 31.53
N ALA A 179 8.81 25.01 31.59
CA ALA A 179 10.15 25.43 31.96
C ALA A 179 10.73 26.48 30.99
N LEU A 180 10.54 26.30 29.68
CA LEU A 180 10.95 27.27 28.67
C LEU A 180 10.17 28.59 28.77
N GLN A 181 8.87 28.52 29.06
CA GLN A 181 8.05 29.72 29.29
C GLN A 181 8.52 30.49 30.53
N ALA A 182 8.84 29.79 31.63
CA ALA A 182 9.38 30.39 32.84
C ALA A 182 10.76 31.04 32.59
N ALA A 183 11.64 30.36 31.84
CA ALA A 183 12.95 30.90 31.48
C ALA A 183 12.83 32.16 30.60
N LEU A 184 11.87 32.20 29.67
CA LEU A 184 11.56 33.39 28.87
C LEU A 184 11.03 34.55 29.73
N GLN A 185 10.14 34.26 30.68
CA GLN A 185 9.65 35.27 31.61
C GLN A 185 10.78 35.83 32.49
N GLU A 186 11.68 34.99 32.99
CA GLU A 186 12.82 35.42 33.79
C GLU A 186 13.83 36.23 32.95
N ALA A 187 14.10 35.81 31.71
CA ALA A 187 14.94 36.57 30.80
C ALA A 187 14.36 37.96 30.46
N SER A 188 13.03 38.07 30.40
CA SER A 188 12.34 39.34 30.19
C SER A 188 12.36 40.27 31.41
N ARG A 189 12.65 39.74 32.61
CA ARG A 189 12.76 40.50 33.86
C ARG A 189 14.16 41.10 34.09
N LYS A 190 15.09 41.00 33.13
CA LYS A 190 16.41 41.64 33.27
C LYS A 190 16.25 43.14 33.56
N PRO A 191 16.91 43.66 34.60
CA PRO A 191 16.74 45.04 35.03
C PRO A 191 17.22 45.97 33.92
N GLU A 192 16.36 46.91 33.50
CA GLU A 192 16.75 48.08 32.73
C GLU A 192 17.93 48.73 33.45
N VAL A 193 19.12 48.60 32.87
CA VAL A 193 20.26 49.41 33.25
C VAL A 193 19.87 50.84 32.91
N ASN A 194 19.61 51.63 33.94
CA ASN A 194 19.34 53.05 33.89
C ASN A 194 20.56 53.77 33.30
N VAL A 195 20.64 53.81 31.96
CA VAL A 195 21.60 54.62 31.24
C VAL A 195 21.03 56.04 31.18
N GLN A 196 21.49 56.89 32.09
CA GLN A 196 21.35 58.34 31.96
C GLN A 196 22.03 58.80 30.68
N VAL A 197 21.24 59.00 29.62
CA VAL A 197 21.68 59.67 28.39
C VAL A 197 21.40 61.16 28.53
N THR A 198 22.47 61.94 28.59
CA THR A 198 22.45 63.39 28.49
C THR A 198 21.98 63.82 27.10
N SER A 199 21.00 64.73 27.08
CA SER A 199 20.48 65.39 25.88
C SER A 199 21.54 66.23 25.17
N PRO A 200 21.36 66.44 23.84
CA PRO A 200 21.30 67.82 23.40
C PRO A 200 20.15 68.13 22.41
N ALA A 201 19.52 69.27 22.70
CA ALA A 201 18.97 70.29 21.82
C ALA A 201 18.07 69.88 20.62
N ARG A 202 16.78 70.24 20.76
CA ARG A 202 15.76 70.34 19.71
C ARG A 202 15.52 71.83 19.37
N PRO A 203 15.40 72.24 18.09
CA PRO A 203 14.84 73.55 17.72
C PRO A 203 13.31 73.49 17.51
N PRO A 204 12.61 74.63 17.60
CA PRO A 204 11.14 74.69 17.72
C PRO A 204 10.44 74.92 16.37
N GLY A 205 9.18 74.48 16.27
CA GLY A 205 8.29 74.88 15.17
C GLY A 205 7.00 74.08 15.09
N SER A 206 5.89 74.76 15.44
CA SER A 206 4.50 74.72 14.91
C SER A 206 3.87 73.37 14.51
N GLU A 207 2.62 73.01 14.74
CA GLU A 207 1.40 73.49 15.40
C GLU A 207 0.27 72.63 14.77
N ALA A 208 -0.87 72.52 15.46
CA ALA A 208 -2.22 72.25 14.93
C ALA A 208 -2.73 70.79 14.74
N GLY A 209 -3.85 70.53 15.43
CA GLY A 209 -4.94 69.65 14.97
C GLY A 209 -5.14 68.37 15.79
N ARG A 210 -5.71 68.40 17.01
CA ARG A 210 -7.16 68.24 17.31
C ARG A 210 -7.84 67.05 16.61
N SER A 211 -8.25 66.02 17.37
CA SER A 211 -9.62 65.45 17.42
C SER A 211 -9.73 64.20 18.31
N ASN A 212 -10.64 64.29 19.30
CA ASN A 212 -11.64 63.32 19.82
C ASN A 212 -11.33 61.82 19.82
N GLU A 213 -11.33 61.12 20.97
CA GLU A 213 -12.46 60.84 21.87
C GLU A 213 -13.48 59.85 21.27
N LEU A 214 -13.43 58.59 21.74
CA LEU A 214 -14.58 57.72 22.03
C LEU A 214 -14.10 56.38 22.63
N GLN A 215 -14.45 56.16 23.90
CA GLN A 215 -14.52 54.83 24.54
C GLN A 215 -15.80 54.10 24.11
N PRO A 216 -15.92 52.78 24.37
CA PRO A 216 -16.76 52.43 25.52
C PRO A 216 -16.27 51.23 26.34
N ALA A 217 -16.89 51.13 27.52
CA ALA A 217 -16.75 50.11 28.56
C ALA A 217 -17.59 48.84 28.28
N ASP A 218 -17.27 47.74 28.97
CA ASP A 218 -18.15 46.60 29.26
C ASP A 218 -17.72 46.06 30.65
N GLU A 219 -18.49 46.27 31.72
CA GLU A 219 -19.73 45.60 32.15
C GLU A 219 -19.54 44.16 32.66
N LYS A 220 -19.62 44.03 33.99
CA LYS A 220 -19.90 42.81 34.75
C LYS A 220 -21.38 42.42 34.57
N PRO A 221 -21.75 41.16 34.88
CA PRO A 221 -22.62 41.02 36.05
C PRO A 221 -22.33 39.78 36.92
N ALA A 222 -22.83 39.88 38.15
CA ALA A 222 -22.88 38.83 39.16
C ALA A 222 -24.34 38.47 39.49
N SER A 223 -24.60 37.17 39.70
CA SER A 223 -25.70 36.49 40.43
C SER A 223 -25.81 35.08 39.80
N GLU A 224 -26.07 33.96 40.47
CA GLU A 224 -26.98 33.73 41.59
C GLU A 224 -26.76 32.33 42.23
N LEU A 225 -27.45 32.12 43.34
CA LEU A 225 -27.43 31.07 44.36
C LEU A 225 -27.69 29.58 43.98
N ARG A 226 -27.19 28.71 44.89
CA ARG A 226 -27.77 27.44 45.43
C ARG A 226 -27.96 26.22 44.50
N SER A 227 -27.32 25.10 44.84
CA SER A 227 -27.91 24.02 45.66
C SER A 227 -26.95 22.82 45.83
N GLN A 228 -27.22 22.06 46.90
CA GLN A 228 -26.43 20.99 47.53
C GLN A 228 -26.47 19.66 46.75
N THR A 229 -25.43 18.81 46.87
CA THR A 229 -25.46 17.46 47.50
C THR A 229 -24.17 16.66 47.25
N ALA A 230 -23.70 16.01 48.34
CA ALA A 230 -22.61 15.05 48.45
C ALA A 230 -23.06 13.63 47.93
N PRO A 231 -22.27 12.52 47.95
CA PRO A 231 -21.04 12.33 48.73
C PRO A 231 -19.85 11.58 48.09
N GLU A 232 -18.76 11.83 48.79
CA GLU A 232 -17.42 11.29 48.86
C GLU A 232 -17.38 9.79 49.20
N LEU A 233 -16.60 9.01 48.45
CA LEU A 233 -16.22 7.63 48.80
C LEU A 233 -14.71 7.43 48.71
N ASP A 234 -14.16 7.37 49.92
CA ASP A 234 -12.91 6.84 50.41
C ASP A 234 -12.39 5.58 49.66
N ARG A 235 -11.17 5.66 49.11
CA ARG A 235 -10.28 4.50 48.92
C ARG A 235 -8.81 4.88 49.14
N LYS A 236 -8.37 4.58 50.36
CA LYS A 236 -6.99 4.35 50.82
C LYS A 236 -6.06 3.81 49.73
N ARG A 237 -4.97 4.54 49.47
CA ARG A 237 -3.78 4.08 48.75
C ARG A 237 -2.69 3.81 49.79
N VAL A 238 -2.15 2.59 49.78
CA VAL A 238 -1.02 2.17 50.61
C VAL A 238 0.24 2.52 49.84
N ASP A 239 1.07 3.37 50.44
CA ASP A 239 2.41 3.69 49.95
C ASP A 239 3.37 2.58 50.39
N VAL A 240 4.04 1.96 49.42
CA VAL A 240 5.25 1.16 49.62
C VAL A 240 6.36 1.87 48.86
N VAL A 241 7.29 2.42 49.62
CA VAL A 241 8.52 3.07 49.14
C VAL A 241 9.59 1.99 49.09
N GLU A 242 10.06 1.64 47.89
CA GLU A 242 11.35 1.00 47.67
C GLU A 242 12.19 1.95 46.82
N GLU A 243 13.21 2.54 47.45
CA GLU A 243 14.30 3.25 46.78
C GLU A 243 15.34 2.23 46.30
N GLU A 244 15.66 2.25 45.00
CA GLU A 244 16.92 1.70 44.48
C GLU A 244 17.71 2.82 43.76
N PRO A 245 19.07 2.79 43.82
CA PRO A 245 19.91 3.90 43.43
C PRO A 245 20.20 3.94 41.90
N GLU A 246 20.04 5.13 41.31
CA GLU A 246 20.43 5.44 39.93
C GLU A 246 21.96 5.53 39.77
N VAL A 247 22.51 4.75 38.83
CA VAL A 247 23.86 4.94 38.28
C VAL A 247 23.73 5.78 37.01
N HIS A 248 24.19 7.03 37.09
CA HIS A 248 24.23 7.98 35.98
C HIS A 248 25.40 7.63 35.04
N VAL A 249 25.10 7.14 33.83
CA VAL A 249 26.07 7.03 32.72
C VAL A 249 25.69 8.09 31.69
N GLU A 250 26.50 9.14 31.58
CA GLU A 250 26.35 10.17 30.54
C GLU A 250 26.84 9.66 29.19
N ASP A 251 26.00 8.89 28.49
CA ASP A 251 26.17 8.65 27.06
C ASP A 251 25.51 9.78 26.27
N SER A 252 26.34 10.68 25.75
CA SER A 252 25.96 11.76 24.83
C SER A 252 25.55 11.18 23.46
N HIS A 253 24.34 10.62 23.42
CA HIS A 253 23.72 10.19 22.17
C HIS A 253 23.35 11.42 21.32
N ILE A 254 24.19 11.72 20.32
CA ILE A 254 23.81 12.55 19.18
C ILE A 254 22.51 11.98 18.62
N THR A 255 21.47 12.79 18.67
CA THR A 255 20.15 12.37 18.21
C THR A 255 20.17 12.18 16.70
N LEU A 256 19.37 11.24 16.20
CA LEU A 256 19.26 10.98 14.76
C LEU A 256 18.93 12.27 13.97
N LYS A 257 18.20 13.19 14.61
CA LYS A 257 17.86 14.51 14.07
C LYS A 257 19.09 15.40 13.92
N GLU A 258 19.94 15.52 14.94
CA GLU A 258 21.19 16.29 14.87
C GLU A 258 22.14 15.75 13.80
N TYR A 259 22.15 14.42 13.58
CA TYR A 259 22.91 13.81 12.49
C TYR A 259 22.40 14.25 11.11
N PHE A 260 21.07 14.30 10.89
CA PHE A 260 20.50 14.77 9.63
C PHE A 260 20.66 16.28 9.44
N ASP A 261 20.49 17.07 10.49
CA ASP A 261 20.66 18.53 10.45
C ASP A 261 22.13 18.89 10.09
N ALA A 262 23.11 18.17 10.65
CA ALA A 262 24.52 18.33 10.33
C ALA A 262 24.87 17.90 8.88
N ALA A 263 24.18 16.90 8.33
CA ALA A 263 24.36 16.47 6.95
C ALA A 263 23.83 17.51 5.94
N ASP A 264 22.67 18.10 6.23
CA ASP A 264 22.06 19.16 5.42
C ASP A 264 22.93 20.43 5.39
N GLN A 265 23.56 20.76 6.53
CA GLN A 265 24.47 21.90 6.66
C GLN A 265 25.74 21.72 5.81
N ARG A 266 26.30 20.50 5.79
CA ARG A 266 27.44 20.15 4.91
C ARG A 266 27.09 20.21 3.43
N GLN A 267 25.83 19.94 3.07
CA GLN A 267 25.38 20.03 1.68
C GLN A 267 25.22 21.49 1.24
N LYS A 268 24.61 22.34 2.08
CA LYS A 268 24.51 23.79 1.84
C LYS A 268 25.87 24.45 1.69
N GLU A 269 26.86 24.06 2.48
CA GLU A 269 28.23 24.56 2.35
C GLU A 269 28.90 24.16 1.02
N LYS A 270 28.62 22.95 0.51
CA LYS A 270 29.13 22.50 -0.80
C LYS A 270 28.48 23.25 -1.96
N GLU A 271 27.18 23.49 -1.88
CA GLU A 271 26.44 24.26 -2.89
C GLU A 271 26.89 25.73 -2.91
N ALA A 272 27.12 26.32 -1.74
CA ALA A 272 27.67 27.67 -1.63
C ALA A 272 29.07 27.78 -2.28
N LYS A 273 29.95 26.79 -2.03
CA LYS A 273 31.29 26.74 -2.63
C LYS A 273 31.26 26.54 -4.15
N LEU A 274 30.34 25.71 -4.65
CA LEU A 274 30.18 25.48 -6.09
C LEU A 274 29.67 26.74 -6.83
N THR A 275 28.70 27.43 -6.22
CA THR A 275 28.13 28.67 -6.78
C THR A 275 29.19 29.78 -6.84
N GLN A 276 30.04 29.88 -5.80
CA GLN A 276 31.16 30.82 -5.78
C GLN A 276 32.20 30.52 -6.89
N ALA A 277 32.47 29.24 -7.17
CA ALA A 277 33.38 28.83 -8.25
C ALA A 277 32.80 29.10 -9.66
N GLN A 278 31.49 28.96 -9.85
CA GLN A 278 30.81 29.27 -11.10
C GLN A 278 30.78 30.78 -11.39
N LEU A 279 30.57 31.61 -10.37
CA LEU A 279 30.66 33.07 -10.50
C LEU A 279 32.06 33.54 -10.89
N MET A 280 33.11 32.90 -10.36
CA MET A 280 34.50 33.21 -10.72
C MET A 280 34.86 32.81 -12.17
N SER A 281 34.17 31.83 -12.76
CA SER A 281 34.46 31.34 -14.12
C SER A 281 33.67 32.05 -15.23
N ALA A 282 32.51 32.64 -14.90
CA ALA A 282 31.70 33.40 -15.86
C ALA A 282 32.33 34.76 -16.25
N SER A 283 33.16 35.35 -15.39
CA SER A 283 33.82 36.64 -15.64
C SER A 283 34.91 36.59 -16.73
N ALA A 284 35.37 35.40 -17.12
CA ALA A 284 36.50 35.23 -18.04
C ALA A 284 36.14 35.06 -19.53
N ARG A 285 34.85 35.01 -19.92
CA ARG A 285 34.43 34.64 -21.30
C ARG A 285 33.81 35.74 -22.16
N SER A 286 33.70 36.98 -21.68
CA SER A 286 32.98 38.06 -22.37
C SER A 286 33.89 39.05 -23.11
N GLN A 287 34.77 38.59 -24.02
CA GLN A 287 35.55 39.53 -24.87
C GLN A 287 35.73 39.16 -26.36
N ASN A 288 35.24 38.03 -26.88
CA ASN A 288 35.50 37.67 -28.28
C ASN A 288 34.22 37.26 -29.04
N SER A 289 33.57 38.21 -29.73
CA SER A 289 32.91 37.99 -31.04
C SER A 289 32.10 39.22 -31.49
N SER A 290 32.73 40.12 -32.24
CA SER A 290 32.00 41.04 -33.12
C SER A 290 32.87 41.39 -34.32
N ALA A 291 32.67 40.68 -35.43
CA ALA A 291 32.98 41.18 -36.77
C ALA A 291 32.42 40.21 -37.82
N MET A 292 31.78 40.82 -38.82
CA MET A 292 31.55 40.35 -40.20
C MET A 292 30.12 39.99 -40.62
N ARG A 293 29.72 40.75 -41.65
CA ARG A 293 28.83 40.45 -42.80
C ARG A 293 27.53 41.26 -42.80
N SER A 294 27.04 41.74 -43.93
CA SER A 294 27.58 41.91 -45.28
C SER A 294 26.47 42.62 -46.05
N THR A 295 26.85 43.68 -46.76
CA THR A 295 26.03 44.48 -47.67
C THR A 295 25.58 43.64 -48.88
N PHE A 296 24.29 43.65 -49.21
CA PHE A 296 23.81 43.31 -50.56
C PHE A 296 22.64 44.23 -50.94
N HIS A 297 22.86 45.02 -51.98
CA HIS A 297 21.86 45.83 -52.66
C HIS A 297 21.11 44.97 -53.69
N SER A 298 19.78 45.09 -53.74
CA SER A 298 18.99 44.59 -54.86
C SER A 298 18.02 45.67 -55.31
N THR A 299 18.33 46.20 -56.48
CA THR A 299 17.61 47.21 -57.24
C THR A 299 16.39 46.56 -57.89
N ASN A 300 15.17 47.07 -57.65
CA ASN A 300 14.08 46.85 -58.59
C ASN A 300 13.08 48.01 -58.55
N GLN A 301 13.06 48.77 -59.64
CA GLN A 301 12.13 49.87 -59.92
C GLN A 301 10.84 49.32 -60.52
N SER A 302 9.68 49.62 -59.93
CA SER A 302 8.43 49.80 -60.67
C SER A 302 7.35 50.47 -59.81
N GLY A 303 6.76 51.56 -60.34
CA GLY A 303 5.36 51.96 -60.10
C GLY A 303 4.98 52.51 -58.72
N PHE A 304 5.47 53.69 -58.35
CA PHE A 304 5.11 54.43 -57.14
C PHE A 304 3.66 54.96 -57.16
N PHE A 305 2.69 54.17 -56.68
CA PHE A 305 1.63 54.76 -55.87
C PHE A 305 2.25 54.98 -54.48
N ARG A 306 2.49 56.24 -54.09
CA ARG A 306 2.96 56.58 -52.74
C ARG A 306 1.90 56.15 -51.73
N ARG A 307 2.01 54.90 -51.28
CA ARG A 307 1.35 54.41 -50.07
C ARG A 307 1.77 55.37 -48.95
N PRO A 308 0.83 55.95 -48.19
CA PRO A 308 1.14 56.80 -47.05
C PRO A 308 2.14 56.05 -46.16
N GLN A 309 3.33 56.63 -45.97
CA GLN A 309 4.35 56.09 -45.09
C GLN A 309 3.83 56.31 -43.67
N LEU A 310 3.19 55.29 -43.11
CA LEU A 310 2.86 55.26 -41.69
C LEU A 310 4.14 55.43 -40.89
N SER A 311 4.10 56.20 -39.82
CA SER A 311 5.26 56.34 -38.95
C SER A 311 5.64 54.98 -38.35
N PRO A 312 6.91 54.73 -38.02
CA PRO A 312 7.32 53.49 -37.36
C PRO A 312 6.52 53.20 -36.08
N GLU A 313 6.11 54.24 -35.36
CA GLU A 313 5.30 54.16 -34.15
C GLU A 313 3.86 53.71 -34.44
N GLU A 314 3.22 54.27 -35.48
CA GLU A 314 1.89 53.84 -35.93
C GLU A 314 1.87 52.38 -36.38
N LEU A 315 2.94 51.92 -37.03
CA LEU A 315 3.09 50.52 -37.42
C LEU A 315 3.25 49.60 -36.22
N ALA A 316 3.99 50.02 -35.18
CA ALA A 316 4.13 49.27 -33.94
C ALA A 316 2.78 49.15 -33.21
N LEU A 317 2.01 50.24 -33.17
CA LEU A 317 0.69 50.27 -32.54
C LEU A 317 -0.29 49.34 -33.25
N ARG A 318 -0.37 49.40 -34.59
CA ARG A 318 -1.20 48.46 -35.38
C ARG A 318 -0.80 47.00 -35.20
N ARG A 319 0.49 46.71 -35.08
CA ARG A 319 0.97 45.36 -34.80
C ARG A 319 0.51 44.86 -33.43
N GLU A 320 0.57 45.72 -32.41
CA GLU A 320 0.07 45.36 -31.09
C GLU A 320 -1.45 45.17 -31.08
N GLU A 321 -2.22 46.03 -31.76
CA GLU A 321 -3.67 45.85 -31.94
C GLU A 321 -4.01 44.50 -32.57
N HIS A 322 -3.29 44.11 -33.62
CA HIS A 322 -3.43 42.79 -34.24
C HIS A 322 -3.10 41.65 -33.28
N ARG A 323 -2.02 41.76 -32.48
CA ARG A 323 -1.68 40.77 -31.44
C ARG A 323 -2.81 40.64 -30.42
N GLN A 324 -3.30 41.76 -29.91
CA GLN A 324 -4.36 41.78 -28.90
C GLN A 324 -5.70 41.23 -29.43
N ALA A 325 -6.04 41.49 -30.69
CA ALA A 325 -7.23 40.93 -31.32
C ALA A 325 -7.16 39.40 -31.41
N ILE A 326 -6.00 38.85 -31.81
CA ILE A 326 -5.81 37.40 -31.89
C ILE A 326 -5.74 36.76 -30.51
N ARG A 327 -5.06 37.38 -29.53
CA ARG A 327 -5.03 36.90 -28.14
C ARG A 327 -6.44 36.76 -27.57
N ARG A 328 -7.30 37.75 -27.79
CA ARG A 328 -8.72 37.71 -27.35
C ARG A 328 -9.48 36.55 -27.97
N GLU A 329 -9.41 36.39 -29.29
CA GLU A 329 -10.10 35.29 -29.98
C GLU A 329 -9.58 33.91 -29.52
N LEU A 330 -8.27 33.76 -29.33
CA LEU A 330 -7.67 32.52 -28.81
C LEU A 330 -8.19 32.16 -27.41
N ILE A 331 -8.28 33.15 -26.51
CA ILE A 331 -8.78 32.96 -25.14
C ILE A 331 -10.26 32.59 -25.16
N GLU A 332 -11.07 33.30 -25.94
CA GLU A 332 -12.51 33.07 -26.05
C GLU A 332 -12.82 31.66 -26.57
N ARG A 333 -12.16 31.23 -27.65
CA ARG A 333 -12.36 29.90 -28.25
C ARG A 333 -11.84 28.75 -27.37
N CYS A 334 -10.96 29.04 -26.43
CA CYS A 334 -10.36 28.03 -25.54
C CYS A 334 -10.95 28.00 -24.13
N GLY A 335 -12.09 28.66 -23.91
CA GLY A 335 -12.81 28.60 -22.63
C GLY A 335 -12.35 29.64 -21.60
N GLY A 336 -11.83 30.79 -22.05
CA GLY A 336 -11.53 31.94 -21.19
C GLY A 336 -10.17 31.89 -20.48
N ALA A 337 -9.43 30.78 -20.58
CA ALA A 337 -8.13 30.62 -19.94
C ALA A 337 -6.97 30.73 -20.96
N PRO A 338 -6.06 31.71 -20.82
CA PRO A 338 -4.89 31.89 -21.71
C PRO A 338 -3.98 30.65 -21.78
N ARG A 339 -3.82 29.94 -20.65
CA ARG A 339 -3.09 28.66 -20.64
C ARG A 339 -3.78 27.53 -21.38
N ALA A 340 -5.11 27.49 -21.37
CA ALA A 340 -5.84 26.51 -22.16
C ALA A 340 -5.64 26.77 -23.66
N ALA A 341 -5.56 28.04 -24.06
CA ALA A 341 -5.22 28.41 -25.43
C ALA A 341 -3.78 28.01 -25.78
N PHE A 342 -2.79 28.35 -24.95
CA PHE A 342 -1.40 27.97 -25.17
C PHE A 342 -1.23 26.45 -25.28
N LYS A 343 -1.83 25.68 -24.37
CA LYS A 343 -1.79 24.20 -24.38
C LYS A 343 -2.44 23.57 -25.61
N LYS A 344 -3.42 24.25 -26.23
CA LYS A 344 -4.02 23.78 -27.48
C LYS A 344 -3.19 24.12 -28.71
N LEU A 345 -2.34 25.14 -28.63
CA LEU A 345 -1.38 25.51 -29.67
C LEU A 345 -0.12 24.65 -29.59
N ASP A 346 0.36 24.36 -28.39
CA ASP A 346 1.53 23.50 -28.12
C ASP A 346 1.16 22.01 -28.26
N LEU A 347 1.14 21.52 -29.50
CA LEU A 347 0.71 20.16 -29.84
C LEU A 347 1.67 19.09 -29.30
N ASN A 348 2.96 19.39 -29.20
CA ASN A 348 3.97 18.48 -28.68
C ASN A 348 4.17 18.57 -27.15
N GLY A 349 3.66 19.63 -26.50
CA GLY A 349 3.78 19.84 -25.06
C GLY A 349 5.19 20.24 -24.62
N SER A 350 5.97 20.86 -25.51
CA SER A 350 7.35 21.26 -25.27
C SER A 350 7.47 22.53 -24.42
N GLY A 351 6.39 23.32 -24.32
CA GLY A 351 6.40 24.65 -23.72
C GLY A 351 6.80 25.77 -24.69
N ASN A 352 7.19 25.44 -25.93
CA ASN A 352 7.58 26.38 -26.98
C ASN A 352 6.75 26.09 -28.24
N ILE A 353 6.08 27.10 -28.80
CA ILE A 353 5.25 26.90 -29.99
C ILE A 353 6.07 27.19 -31.24
N SER A 354 6.32 26.18 -32.07
CA SER A 354 6.97 26.37 -33.36
C SER A 354 6.05 27.04 -34.39
N SER A 355 6.63 27.59 -35.47
CA SER A 355 5.84 28.23 -36.54
C SER A 355 4.76 27.35 -37.16
N GLN A 356 5.04 26.04 -37.27
CA GLN A 356 4.08 25.07 -37.81
C GLN A 356 2.96 24.77 -36.80
N GLU A 357 3.30 24.56 -35.52
CA GLU A 357 2.32 24.34 -34.46
C GLU A 357 1.40 25.53 -34.26
N PHE A 358 1.94 26.75 -34.38
CA PHE A 358 1.14 27.96 -34.30
C PHE A 358 0.14 28.05 -35.47
N ALA A 359 0.59 27.82 -36.71
CA ALA A 359 -0.27 27.87 -37.88
C ALA A 359 -1.40 26.82 -37.81
N ASP A 360 -1.05 25.58 -37.50
CA ASP A 360 -1.99 24.46 -37.41
C ASP A 360 -2.93 24.63 -36.20
N GLY A 361 -2.39 25.06 -35.06
CA GLY A 361 -3.12 25.27 -33.82
C GLY A 361 -4.16 26.38 -33.94
N VAL A 362 -3.80 27.54 -34.48
CA VAL A 362 -4.72 28.67 -34.69
C VAL A 362 -5.85 28.28 -35.65
N GLY A 363 -5.53 27.55 -36.72
CA GLY A 363 -6.52 27.01 -37.65
C GLY A 363 -7.47 26.00 -36.99
N ARG A 364 -6.94 25.10 -36.16
CA ARG A 364 -7.70 24.07 -35.44
C ARG A 364 -8.63 24.63 -34.37
N ILE A 365 -8.22 25.70 -33.69
CA ILE A 365 -9.05 26.42 -32.71
C ILE A 365 -10.18 27.19 -33.42
N GLY A 366 -10.05 27.45 -34.72
CA GLY A 366 -11.05 28.14 -35.54
C GLY A 366 -10.94 29.66 -35.45
N VAL A 367 -9.73 30.18 -35.23
CA VAL A 367 -9.46 31.62 -35.22
C VAL A 367 -9.24 32.10 -36.66
N ASN A 368 -10.13 32.98 -37.14
CA ASN A 368 -10.05 33.55 -38.49
C ASN A 368 -9.01 34.69 -38.58
N TRP A 369 -7.74 34.37 -38.34
CA TRP A 369 -6.64 35.34 -38.27
C TRP A 369 -6.45 36.16 -39.56
N GLN A 370 -6.76 35.59 -40.73
CA GLN A 370 -6.71 36.29 -42.02
C GLN A 370 -7.70 37.45 -42.08
N ALA A 371 -8.91 37.27 -41.53
CA ALA A 371 -9.94 38.31 -41.49
C ALA A 371 -9.59 39.41 -40.47
N ILE A 372 -8.94 39.04 -39.36
CA ILE A 372 -8.58 39.97 -38.28
C ILE A 372 -7.40 40.87 -38.69
N THR A 373 -6.35 40.29 -39.30
CA THR A 373 -5.08 40.98 -39.53
C THR A 373 -4.87 41.43 -40.99
N GLY A 374 -5.65 40.87 -41.92
CA GLY A 374 -5.44 41.03 -43.36
C GLY A 374 -4.18 40.32 -43.90
N MET A 375 -3.45 39.58 -43.07
CA MET A 375 -2.28 38.83 -43.50
C MET A 375 -2.71 37.57 -44.26
N GLN A 376 -1.97 37.23 -45.32
CA GLN A 376 -2.29 36.08 -46.18
C GLN A 376 -1.52 34.82 -45.78
N ARG A 377 -0.31 34.98 -45.24
CA ARG A 377 0.61 33.87 -44.93
C ARG A 377 0.74 33.69 -43.43
N SER A 378 0.70 32.44 -42.97
CA SER A 378 0.87 32.08 -41.56
C SER A 378 2.23 32.49 -40.99
N ARG A 379 3.28 32.55 -41.83
CA ARG A 379 4.61 33.03 -41.43
C ARG A 379 4.62 34.50 -41.01
N ASP A 380 3.87 35.35 -41.71
CA ASP A 380 3.76 36.78 -41.39
C ASP A 380 3.02 36.95 -40.05
N LEU A 381 2.04 36.08 -39.79
CA LEU A 381 1.35 36.01 -38.51
C LEU A 381 2.26 35.54 -37.38
N PHE A 382 3.08 34.51 -37.61
CA PHE A 382 4.03 34.01 -36.61
C PHE A 382 5.05 35.10 -36.21
N GLN A 383 5.62 35.80 -37.20
CA GLN A 383 6.55 36.92 -36.99
C GLN A 383 5.94 38.10 -36.21
N LEU A 384 4.60 38.16 -36.11
CA LEU A 384 3.94 39.17 -35.30
C LEU A 384 4.14 38.90 -33.81
N PHE A 385 4.20 37.62 -33.40
CA PHE A 385 4.28 37.18 -32.01
C PHE A 385 5.71 36.83 -31.55
N ASP A 386 6.56 36.40 -32.48
CA ASP A 386 8.00 36.13 -32.28
C ASP A 386 8.77 37.47 -32.19
N VAL A 387 8.87 38.02 -30.97
CA VAL A 387 9.43 39.37 -30.74
C VAL A 387 10.95 39.36 -30.83
N ASP A 388 11.57 38.30 -30.31
CA ASP A 388 13.02 38.13 -30.28
C ASP A 388 13.59 37.49 -31.56
N LYS A 389 12.73 36.93 -32.42
CA LYS A 389 13.07 36.28 -33.70
C LYS A 389 13.87 35.00 -33.53
N ASP A 390 13.66 34.28 -32.44
CA ASP A 390 14.32 33.01 -32.17
C ASP A 390 13.67 31.83 -32.92
N GLY A 391 12.49 32.06 -33.52
CA GLY A 391 11.74 31.08 -34.30
C GLY A 391 10.83 30.18 -33.47
N VAL A 392 10.67 30.45 -32.17
CA VAL A 392 9.69 29.83 -31.27
C VAL A 392 8.86 30.91 -30.58
N ILE A 393 7.65 30.58 -30.12
CA ILE A 393 6.83 31.49 -29.33
C ILE A 393 6.69 30.91 -27.92
N ILE A 394 7.18 31.65 -26.93
CA ILE A 394 7.08 31.30 -25.50
C ILE A 394 5.76 31.85 -24.93
N PHE A 395 5.25 31.26 -23.85
CA PHE A 395 4.02 31.71 -23.19
C PHE A 395 4.02 33.22 -22.88
N LYS A 396 5.15 33.76 -22.41
CA LYS A 396 5.32 35.18 -22.09
C LYS A 396 5.19 36.11 -23.30
N GLU A 397 5.60 35.66 -24.48
CA GLU A 397 5.47 36.44 -25.72
C GLU A 397 4.03 36.41 -26.23
N LEU A 398 3.39 35.24 -26.13
CA LEU A 398 2.00 35.09 -26.54
C LEU A 398 1.05 35.81 -25.56
N PHE A 399 1.36 35.86 -24.27
CA PHE A 399 0.53 36.50 -23.23
C PHE A 399 1.36 37.29 -22.19
N PRO A 400 1.84 38.51 -22.52
CA PRO A 400 2.77 39.25 -21.68
C PRO A 400 2.18 39.77 -20.35
N ASN A 401 0.86 39.92 -20.26
CA ASN A 401 0.20 40.49 -19.08
C ASN A 401 -0.18 39.45 -18.01
N LEU A 402 0.20 38.19 -18.20
CA LEU A 402 -0.13 37.12 -17.26
C LEU A 402 1.15 36.66 -16.61
N ASP A 403 1.30 37.01 -15.33
CA ASP A 403 2.38 36.50 -14.51
C ASP A 403 2.33 34.99 -14.52
N ASP A 404 3.40 34.42 -15.06
CA ASP A 404 3.59 33.00 -15.31
C ASP A 404 3.95 32.27 -14.01
N LYS A 405 3.22 32.54 -12.93
CA LYS A 405 3.25 31.72 -11.72
C LYS A 405 2.50 30.43 -12.03
N GLU A 406 3.03 29.63 -12.97
CA GLU A 406 2.80 28.20 -12.86
C GLU A 406 3.27 27.80 -11.47
N PRO A 407 2.54 26.94 -10.75
CA PRO A 407 3.16 26.20 -9.67
C PRO A 407 4.34 25.48 -10.33
N GLU A 408 5.53 26.05 -10.13
CA GLU A 408 6.80 25.57 -10.66
C GLU A 408 6.77 24.06 -10.59
N ARG A 409 6.93 23.42 -11.77
CA ARG A 409 6.78 21.98 -11.93
C ARG A 409 7.82 21.33 -11.03
N VAL A 410 7.39 21.05 -9.81
CA VAL A 410 8.29 20.67 -8.73
C VAL A 410 9.03 19.42 -9.18
N ASN A 411 10.35 19.45 -9.05
CA ASN A 411 11.19 18.29 -9.35
C ASN A 411 10.59 17.07 -8.66
N THR A 412 10.65 15.88 -9.27
CA THR A 412 10.00 14.65 -8.76
C THR A 412 10.17 14.48 -7.24
N PRO A 413 11.36 14.67 -6.62
CA PRO A 413 11.52 14.59 -5.16
C PRO A 413 10.72 15.66 -4.39
N ASP A 414 10.69 16.89 -4.89
CA ASP A 414 9.96 18.01 -4.29
C ASP A 414 8.45 17.91 -4.55
N PHE A 415 8.05 17.30 -5.67
CA PHE A 415 6.67 16.91 -5.92
C PHE A 415 6.26 15.84 -4.91
N TRP A 416 7.09 14.82 -4.67
CA TRP A 416 6.82 13.83 -3.63
C TRP A 416 6.72 14.48 -2.27
N LYS A 417 7.67 15.35 -1.88
CA LYS A 417 7.62 16.09 -0.62
C LYS A 417 6.35 16.94 -0.50
N LYS A 418 6.04 17.77 -1.51
CA LYS A 418 4.81 18.59 -1.53
C LYS A 418 3.57 17.71 -1.51
N TRP A 419 3.53 16.61 -2.25
CA TRP A 419 2.40 15.69 -2.27
C TRP A 419 2.22 14.98 -0.93
N THR A 420 3.29 14.51 -0.28
CA THR A 420 3.23 13.95 1.07
C THR A 420 2.82 14.99 2.10
N LEU A 421 3.35 16.21 2.04
CA LEU A 421 3.00 17.30 2.96
C LEU A 421 1.54 17.75 2.77
N GLN A 422 1.10 17.87 1.52
CA GLN A 422 -0.26 18.26 1.14
C GLN A 422 -1.28 17.13 1.41
N LYS A 423 -0.83 15.87 1.51
CA LYS A 423 -1.63 14.74 2.00
C LYS A 423 -1.53 14.52 3.51
N CYS A 424 -0.53 15.10 4.19
CA CYS A 424 -0.43 15.13 5.64
C CYS A 424 -1.28 16.26 6.24
N ASP A 425 -1.86 17.13 5.42
CA ASP A 425 -2.91 18.05 5.83
C ASP A 425 -4.17 17.21 6.10
N VAL A 426 -4.26 16.70 7.33
CA VAL A 426 -5.21 15.68 7.80
C VAL A 426 -6.67 16.07 7.49
N GLU A 427 -6.94 17.37 7.39
CA GLU A 427 -8.29 17.90 7.15
C GLU A 427 -8.73 17.83 5.68
N ASN A 428 -7.81 17.72 4.70
CA ASN A 428 -8.13 17.71 3.27
C ASN A 428 -7.60 16.51 2.49
N ALA A 429 -6.93 15.56 3.18
CA ALA A 429 -6.51 14.32 2.57
C ALA A 429 -7.75 13.53 2.12
N ARG A 430 -8.01 13.52 0.81
CA ARG A 430 -9.06 12.70 0.22
C ARG A 430 -8.77 11.25 0.57
N ASP A 431 -9.54 10.70 1.52
CA ASP A 431 -9.41 9.31 1.90
C ASP A 431 -9.52 8.42 0.65
N PRO A 432 -8.78 7.30 0.61
CA PRO A 432 -8.93 6.34 -0.47
C PRO A 432 -10.41 6.02 -0.63
N LYS A 433 -10.94 6.03 -1.87
CA LYS A 433 -12.39 5.81 -2.13
C LYS A 433 -12.96 4.49 -1.57
N TRP A 434 -12.10 3.56 -1.17
CA TRP A 434 -12.46 2.28 -0.55
C TRP A 434 -12.55 2.37 0.99
N GLN A 435 -12.14 3.49 1.58
CA GLN A 435 -12.41 3.83 2.97
C GLN A 435 -13.67 4.72 3.00
N PRO A 436 -14.67 4.37 3.82
CA PRO A 436 -15.83 5.21 4.06
C PRO A 436 -15.36 6.54 4.69
N GLN A 437 -15.78 7.67 4.11
CA GLN A 437 -15.34 9.00 4.55
C GLN A 437 -16.04 9.47 5.83
N THR A 438 -17.16 8.83 6.19
CA THR A 438 -17.92 9.15 7.40
C THR A 438 -18.00 7.90 8.27
N PRO A 439 -17.95 8.05 9.61
CA PRO A 439 -18.13 6.92 10.53
C PRO A 439 -19.50 6.25 10.33
N GLU A 440 -20.51 7.00 9.87
CA GLU A 440 -21.81 6.46 9.50
C GLU A 440 -21.75 5.56 8.26
N ALA A 441 -21.02 5.96 7.21
CA ALA A 441 -20.82 5.11 6.04
C ALA A 441 -20.01 3.85 6.36
N GLU A 442 -19.10 3.92 7.35
CA GLU A 442 -18.38 2.75 7.85
C GLU A 442 -19.31 1.76 8.54
N LEU A 443 -20.16 2.26 9.45
CA LEU A 443 -21.17 1.44 10.10
C LEU A 443 -22.14 0.83 9.08
N GLU A 444 -22.61 1.61 8.10
CA GLU A 444 -23.49 1.11 7.04
C GLU A 444 -22.81 0.02 6.21
N GLN A 445 -21.52 0.19 5.86
CA GLN A 445 -20.75 -0.83 5.16
C GLN A 445 -20.59 -2.11 5.99
N LEU A 446 -20.36 -2.00 7.30
CA LEU A 446 -20.29 -3.15 8.21
C LEU A 446 -21.64 -3.85 8.34
N PHE A 447 -22.74 -3.11 8.48
CA PHE A 447 -24.09 -3.67 8.51
C PHE A 447 -24.45 -4.38 7.20
N ASN A 448 -24.21 -3.74 6.06
CA ASN A 448 -24.42 -4.35 4.74
C ASN A 448 -23.60 -5.63 4.56
N THR A 449 -22.36 -5.65 5.05
CA THR A 449 -21.51 -6.84 5.02
C THR A 449 -22.07 -7.94 5.93
N SER A 450 -22.48 -7.60 7.16
CA SER A 450 -23.08 -8.54 8.11
C SER A 450 -24.39 -9.13 7.58
N GLU A 451 -25.27 -8.28 7.07
CA GLU A 451 -26.56 -8.67 6.49
C GLU A 451 -26.35 -9.58 5.27
N SER A 452 -25.41 -9.24 4.40
CA SER A 452 -25.04 -10.09 3.26
C SER A 452 -24.55 -11.47 3.71
N HIS A 453 -23.73 -11.54 4.77
CA HIS A 453 -23.26 -12.79 5.35
C HIS A 453 -24.40 -13.62 5.97
N GLU A 454 -25.32 -12.97 6.69
CA GLU A 454 -26.49 -13.61 7.28
C GLU A 454 -27.44 -14.14 6.21
N ASN A 455 -27.76 -13.32 5.21
CA ASN A 455 -28.59 -13.71 4.07
C ASN A 455 -27.98 -14.91 3.33
N ALA A 456 -26.66 -14.90 3.09
CA ALA A 456 -25.97 -16.04 2.50
C ALA A 456 -26.04 -17.30 3.41
N ALA A 457 -25.92 -17.14 4.73
CA ALA A 457 -26.03 -18.25 5.67
C ALA A 457 -27.46 -18.81 5.73
N GLN A 458 -28.48 -17.96 5.75
CA GLN A 458 -29.89 -18.33 5.71
C GLN A 458 -30.21 -19.06 4.40
N LEU A 459 -29.75 -18.54 3.26
CA LEU A 459 -29.94 -19.18 1.97
C LEU A 459 -29.27 -20.56 1.91
N ARG A 460 -28.05 -20.70 2.45
CA ARG A 460 -27.38 -22.02 2.60
C ARG A 460 -28.21 -22.99 3.43
N LYS A 461 -28.73 -22.54 4.58
CA LYS A 461 -29.61 -23.36 5.44
C LYS A 461 -30.88 -23.77 4.69
N TRP A 462 -31.50 -22.83 3.98
CA TRP A 462 -32.70 -23.07 3.16
C TRP A 462 -32.43 -24.07 2.04
N MET A 463 -31.35 -23.89 1.28
CA MET A 463 -30.95 -24.82 0.20
C MET A 463 -30.73 -26.24 0.76
N GLY A 464 -29.99 -26.38 1.86
CA GLY A 464 -29.73 -27.68 2.48
C GLY A 464 -30.99 -28.35 3.05
N ALA A 465 -31.89 -27.59 3.68
CA ALA A 465 -33.17 -28.10 4.16
C ALA A 465 -34.09 -28.53 3.00
N THR A 466 -34.11 -27.77 1.91
CA THR A 466 -34.94 -28.05 0.73
C THR A 466 -34.43 -29.27 -0.03
N ILE A 467 -33.12 -29.39 -0.26
CA ILE A 467 -32.51 -30.58 -0.88
C ILE A 467 -32.82 -31.84 -0.06
N ARG A 468 -32.66 -31.80 1.28
CA ARG A 468 -33.01 -32.94 2.15
C ARG A 468 -34.48 -33.32 2.03
N ARG A 469 -35.39 -32.34 2.03
CA ARG A 469 -36.84 -32.58 1.84
C ARG A 469 -37.15 -33.21 0.47
N LEU A 470 -36.52 -32.74 -0.60
CA LEU A 470 -36.71 -33.29 -1.94
C LEU A 470 -36.16 -34.72 -2.06
N LYS A 471 -34.97 -34.99 -1.50
CA LYS A 471 -34.38 -36.34 -1.47
C LYS A 471 -35.25 -37.33 -0.68
N ASN A 472 -35.82 -36.91 0.45
CA ASN A 472 -36.76 -37.72 1.22
C ASN A 472 -38.05 -38.04 0.45
N ARG A 473 -38.41 -37.22 -0.55
CA ARG A 473 -39.54 -37.49 -1.47
C ARG A 473 -39.13 -38.36 -2.67
N GLY A 474 -37.92 -38.91 -2.68
CA GLY A 474 -37.42 -39.75 -3.76
C GLY A 474 -36.95 -39.00 -5.02
N LYS A 475 -36.74 -37.67 -4.93
CA LYS A 475 -36.23 -36.89 -6.08
C LYS A 475 -34.77 -37.19 -6.36
N SER A 476 -34.43 -37.29 -7.65
CA SER A 476 -33.05 -37.40 -8.11
C SER A 476 -32.22 -36.19 -7.68
N ASP A 477 -30.90 -36.38 -7.53
CA ASP A 477 -30.00 -35.28 -7.16
C ASP A 477 -29.96 -34.19 -8.25
N ALA A 478 -30.04 -34.58 -9.52
CA ALA A 478 -30.13 -33.64 -10.65
C ALA A 478 -31.40 -32.78 -10.58
N ARG A 479 -32.57 -33.40 -10.31
CA ARG A 479 -33.84 -32.66 -10.15
C ARG A 479 -33.81 -31.74 -8.92
N CYS A 480 -33.19 -32.18 -7.82
CA CYS A 480 -33.03 -31.32 -6.64
C CYS A 480 -32.24 -30.04 -6.98
N ARG A 481 -31.18 -30.14 -7.79
CA ARG A 481 -30.39 -28.98 -8.22
C ARG A 481 -31.19 -28.03 -9.12
N GLU A 482 -31.93 -28.53 -10.10
CA GLU A 482 -32.77 -27.69 -10.97
C GLU A 482 -33.79 -26.86 -10.19
N ILE A 483 -34.34 -27.42 -9.10
CA ILE A 483 -35.34 -26.74 -8.26
C ILE A 483 -34.69 -25.74 -7.31
N VAL A 484 -33.59 -26.11 -6.65
CA VAL A 484 -33.00 -25.33 -5.55
C VAL A 484 -31.97 -24.31 -6.05
N ALA A 485 -31.29 -24.59 -7.16
CA ALA A 485 -30.16 -23.82 -7.66
C ALA A 485 -30.29 -23.58 -9.18
N ALA A 486 -31.39 -22.93 -9.59
CA ALA A 486 -31.72 -22.69 -11.00
C ALA A 486 -30.69 -21.83 -11.77
N HIS A 487 -29.83 -21.10 -11.06
CA HIS A 487 -28.74 -20.30 -11.63
C HIS A 487 -27.53 -21.15 -12.07
N LEU A 488 -27.46 -22.43 -11.65
CA LEU A 488 -26.39 -23.32 -12.05
C LEU A 488 -26.65 -23.88 -13.46
N PRO A 489 -25.59 -24.11 -14.26
CA PRO A 489 -25.74 -24.73 -15.58
C PRO A 489 -26.41 -26.09 -15.46
N ARG A 490 -27.18 -26.48 -16.49
CA ARG A 490 -27.70 -27.85 -16.60
C ARG A 490 -26.57 -28.77 -17.05
N GLY A 491 -26.50 -29.99 -16.49
CA GLY A 491 -25.50 -30.98 -16.92
C GLY A 491 -25.82 -31.54 -18.31
N THR A 492 -24.83 -32.02 -19.05
CA THR A 492 -25.02 -32.70 -20.35
C THR A 492 -24.88 -34.22 -20.25
N GLY A 493 -24.72 -34.76 -19.05
CA GLY A 493 -24.62 -36.19 -18.78
C GLY A 493 -25.92 -36.96 -19.06
N PRO A 494 -25.85 -38.30 -18.95
CA PRO A 494 -27.01 -39.17 -19.19
C PRO A 494 -28.18 -38.78 -18.28
N LYS A 495 -29.40 -38.97 -18.79
CA LYS A 495 -30.60 -38.64 -18.04
C LYS A 495 -30.81 -39.63 -16.89
N ASP A 496 -31.24 -39.12 -15.74
CA ASP A 496 -31.62 -39.93 -14.57
C ASP A 496 -33.03 -40.51 -14.74
N ARG A 497 -33.52 -41.26 -13.74
CA ARG A 497 -34.86 -41.86 -13.66
C ARG A 497 -36.02 -40.86 -13.81
N GLU A 498 -35.76 -39.58 -13.58
CA GLU A 498 -36.73 -38.49 -13.73
C GLU A 498 -36.58 -37.72 -15.05
N ASP A 499 -35.87 -38.28 -16.03
CA ASP A 499 -35.58 -37.68 -17.36
C ASP A 499 -34.81 -36.34 -17.29
N VAL A 500 -34.14 -36.07 -16.18
CA VAL A 500 -33.27 -34.89 -15.99
C VAL A 500 -31.84 -35.23 -16.34
N GLN A 501 -31.16 -34.38 -17.12
CA GLN A 501 -29.75 -34.57 -17.44
C GLN A 501 -28.87 -34.43 -16.19
N THR A 502 -28.05 -35.45 -15.93
CA THR A 502 -27.08 -35.41 -14.84
C THR A 502 -25.82 -34.67 -15.27
N PHE A 503 -24.96 -34.28 -14.33
CA PHE A 503 -23.63 -33.80 -14.69
C PHE A 503 -22.71 -34.97 -15.00
N SER A 504 -22.01 -34.90 -16.13
CA SER A 504 -20.87 -35.79 -16.35
C SER A 504 -19.73 -35.45 -15.37
N SER A 505 -18.90 -36.45 -15.03
CA SER A 505 -17.75 -36.24 -14.14
C SER A 505 -16.78 -35.16 -14.67
N ALA A 506 -16.63 -35.08 -16.00
CA ALA A 506 -15.80 -34.08 -16.66
C ALA A 506 -16.34 -32.66 -16.46
N GLU A 507 -17.64 -32.46 -16.61
CA GLU A 507 -18.28 -31.15 -16.39
C GLU A 507 -18.17 -30.69 -14.94
N VAL A 508 -18.35 -31.59 -13.97
CA VAL A 508 -18.19 -31.24 -12.55
C VAL A 508 -16.77 -30.72 -12.29
N LYS A 509 -15.75 -31.38 -12.86
CA LYS A 509 -14.36 -30.94 -12.76
C LYS A 509 -14.15 -29.58 -13.43
N LEU A 510 -14.72 -29.37 -14.62
CA LEU A 510 -14.61 -28.12 -15.36
C LEU A 510 -15.31 -26.96 -14.64
N CYS A 511 -16.52 -27.15 -14.11
CA CYS A 511 -17.24 -26.13 -13.35
C CYS A 511 -16.48 -25.77 -12.07
N LYS A 512 -15.96 -26.78 -11.36
CA LYS A 512 -15.12 -26.57 -10.17
C LYS A 512 -13.85 -25.80 -10.51
N LYS A 513 -13.21 -26.13 -11.64
CA LYS A 513 -12.02 -25.43 -12.12
C LYS A 513 -12.34 -23.97 -12.46
N THR A 514 -13.34 -23.73 -13.31
CA THR A 514 -13.78 -22.40 -13.75
C THR A 514 -14.07 -21.49 -12.56
N TYR A 515 -14.86 -21.99 -11.60
CA TYR A 515 -15.16 -21.24 -10.38
C TYR A 515 -13.92 -20.95 -9.53
N ASN A 516 -13.06 -21.96 -9.32
CA ASN A 516 -11.83 -21.75 -8.58
C ASN A 516 -10.91 -20.76 -9.28
N ASP A 517 -10.85 -20.76 -10.60
CA ASP A 517 -10.06 -19.80 -11.37
C ASP A 517 -10.67 -18.39 -11.22
N GLU A 518 -11.99 -18.21 -11.36
CA GLU A 518 -12.66 -16.90 -11.15
C GLU A 518 -12.41 -16.31 -9.75
N VAL A 519 -12.42 -17.15 -8.70
CA VAL A 519 -12.17 -16.71 -7.32
C VAL A 519 -10.68 -16.46 -7.07
N ASN A 520 -9.80 -17.32 -7.58
CA ASN A 520 -8.37 -17.26 -7.29
C ASN A 520 -7.59 -16.35 -8.24
N ASP A 521 -8.08 -16.04 -9.43
CA ASP A 521 -7.36 -15.22 -10.40
C ASP A 521 -7.15 -13.78 -9.90
N PRO A 522 -8.13 -13.08 -9.30
CA PRO A 522 -7.88 -11.80 -8.65
C PRO A 522 -6.82 -11.91 -7.54
N VAL A 523 -6.85 -13.00 -6.75
CA VAL A 523 -5.86 -13.25 -5.68
C VAL A 523 -4.46 -13.46 -6.26
N ARG A 524 -4.33 -14.28 -7.31
CA ARG A 524 -3.06 -14.52 -8.02
C ARG A 524 -2.52 -13.23 -8.64
N ASN A 525 -3.39 -12.40 -9.22
CA ASN A 525 -2.99 -11.10 -9.78
C ASN A 525 -2.48 -10.15 -8.69
N ILE A 526 -3.15 -10.07 -7.55
CA ILE A 526 -2.69 -9.28 -6.40
C ILE A 526 -1.35 -9.80 -5.89
N GLN A 527 -1.22 -11.11 -5.69
CA GLN A 527 0.03 -11.74 -5.26
C GLN A 527 1.16 -11.43 -6.23
N LYS A 528 0.93 -11.55 -7.55
CA LYS A 528 1.90 -11.21 -8.59
C LYS A 528 2.38 -9.76 -8.44
N VAL A 529 1.47 -8.80 -8.29
CA VAL A 529 1.84 -7.38 -8.08
C VAL A 529 2.69 -7.21 -6.82
N PHE A 530 2.37 -7.89 -5.72
CA PHE A 530 3.20 -7.84 -4.50
C PHE A 530 4.60 -8.42 -4.71
N TYR A 531 4.72 -9.51 -5.47
CA TYR A 531 6.02 -10.08 -5.83
C TYR A 531 6.83 -9.12 -6.71
N ASP A 532 6.19 -8.51 -7.70
CA ASP A 532 6.82 -7.51 -8.58
C ASP A 532 7.31 -6.30 -7.76
N MET A 533 6.51 -5.79 -6.82
CA MET A 533 6.93 -4.70 -5.92
C MET A 533 8.08 -5.11 -4.99
N ARG A 534 8.12 -6.36 -4.54
CA ARG A 534 9.23 -6.89 -3.73
C ARG A 534 10.51 -6.97 -4.56
N GLU A 535 10.40 -7.41 -5.81
CA GLU A 535 11.52 -7.46 -6.75
C GLU A 535 12.03 -6.06 -7.09
N GLN A 536 11.14 -5.11 -7.37
CA GLN A 536 11.52 -3.71 -7.59
C GLN A 536 12.28 -3.12 -6.40
N ARG A 537 11.86 -3.40 -5.16
CA ARG A 537 12.61 -2.98 -3.96
C ARG A 537 13.99 -3.60 -3.87
N ARG A 538 14.13 -4.88 -4.24
CA ARG A 538 15.44 -5.56 -4.31
C ARG A 538 16.34 -4.90 -5.35
N VAL A 539 15.85 -4.71 -6.58
CA VAL A 539 16.58 -4.06 -7.66
C VAL A 539 17.02 -2.64 -7.28
N LEU A 540 16.14 -1.87 -6.63
CA LEU A 540 16.45 -0.52 -6.17
C LEU A 540 17.50 -0.52 -5.06
N HIS A 541 17.43 -1.46 -4.11
CA HIS A 541 18.44 -1.64 -3.08
C HIS A 541 19.80 -2.02 -3.69
N ASP A 542 19.83 -2.97 -4.62
CA ASP A 542 21.06 -3.40 -5.30
C ASP A 542 21.66 -2.25 -6.13
N SER A 543 20.81 -1.43 -6.76
CA SER A 543 21.24 -0.23 -7.50
C SER A 543 21.84 0.82 -6.56
N ARG A 544 21.26 1.02 -5.38
CA ARG A 544 21.83 1.90 -4.34
C ARG A 544 23.17 1.38 -3.84
N GLN A 545 23.30 0.07 -3.60
CA GLN A 545 24.57 -0.53 -3.20
C GLN A 545 25.64 -0.37 -4.28
N LYS A 546 25.31 -0.62 -5.55
CA LYS A 546 26.22 -0.40 -6.68
C LYS A 546 26.65 1.06 -6.77
N LEU A 547 25.71 2.00 -6.64
CA LEU A 547 26.03 3.42 -6.64
C LEU A 547 26.96 3.78 -5.47
N TRP A 548 26.65 3.32 -4.26
CA TRP A 548 27.48 3.53 -3.07
C TRP A 548 28.89 2.96 -3.23
N MET A 549 29.03 1.76 -3.82
CA MET A 549 30.33 1.16 -4.12
C MET A 549 31.17 1.99 -5.09
N VAL A 550 30.54 2.71 -6.03
CA VAL A 550 31.25 3.57 -6.98
C VAL A 550 31.54 4.94 -6.40
N THR A 551 30.61 5.54 -5.66
CA THR A 551 30.73 6.94 -5.21
C THR A 551 31.34 7.07 -3.84
N MET A 552 30.94 6.24 -2.87
CA MET A 552 31.33 6.39 -1.46
C MET A 552 32.50 5.49 -1.09
N ALA A 553 32.55 4.25 -1.61
CA ALA A 553 33.63 3.34 -1.23
C ALA A 553 35.04 3.87 -1.59
N PRO A 554 35.29 4.57 -2.71
CA PRO A 554 36.59 5.20 -2.95
C PRO A 554 36.89 6.34 -1.99
N LEU A 555 35.88 7.13 -1.59
CA LEU A 555 36.04 8.21 -0.62
C LEU A 555 36.36 7.67 0.78
N GLU A 556 35.69 6.60 1.20
CA GLU A 556 35.98 5.92 2.47
C GLU A 556 37.38 5.28 2.45
N ARG A 557 37.79 4.65 1.33
CA ARG A 557 39.17 4.16 1.20
C ARG A 557 40.20 5.29 1.26
N ALA A 558 39.96 6.40 0.56
CA ALA A 558 40.85 7.55 0.60
C ALA A 558 40.95 8.14 2.01
N LYS A 559 39.82 8.23 2.72
CA LYS A 559 39.77 8.67 4.11
C LYS A 559 40.53 7.72 5.03
N LEU A 560 40.35 6.40 4.90
CA LEU A 560 41.11 5.42 5.68
C LEU A 560 42.62 5.47 5.39
N GLU A 561 43.02 5.72 4.14
CA GLU A 561 44.43 5.94 3.79
C GLU A 561 44.97 7.24 4.39
N GLU A 562 44.18 8.31 4.44
CA GLU A 562 44.53 9.57 5.10
C GLU A 562 44.63 9.42 6.62
N ASP A 563 43.66 8.73 7.25
CA ASP A 563 43.68 8.41 8.68
C ASP A 563 44.88 7.52 9.01
N ARG A 564 45.22 6.55 8.15
CA ARG A 564 46.42 5.71 8.30
C ARG A 564 47.72 6.50 8.15
N LYS A 565 47.79 7.44 7.20
CA LYS A 565 48.94 8.35 7.05
C LYS A 565 49.08 9.29 8.24
N SER A 566 47.96 9.81 8.73
CA SER A 566 47.90 10.70 9.89
C SER A 566 48.31 9.97 11.18
N ALA A 567 47.85 8.73 11.37
CA ALA A 567 48.26 7.88 12.48
C ALA A 567 49.76 7.55 12.42
N ALA A 568 50.29 7.20 11.23
CA ALA A 568 51.72 6.96 11.05
C ALA A 568 52.57 8.23 11.32
N ALA A 569 52.08 9.40 10.89
CA ALA A 569 52.75 10.68 11.16
C ALA A 569 52.70 11.06 12.65
N ALA A 570 51.58 10.83 13.34
CA ALA A 570 51.42 11.09 14.76
C ALA A 570 52.36 10.20 15.61
N VAL A 571 52.53 8.94 15.23
CA VAL A 571 53.49 8.02 15.88
C VAL A 571 54.94 8.40 15.55
N GLY A 572 55.21 8.90 14.33
CA GLY A 572 56.55 9.29 13.88
C GLY A 572 57.10 10.60 14.45
N LEU A 573 56.25 11.50 14.94
CA LEU A 573 56.65 12.81 15.49
C LEU A 573 56.92 12.81 17.00
N SER A 574 56.61 11.72 17.71
CA SER A 574 56.84 11.62 19.16
C SER A 574 58.12 10.88 19.56
N LEU A 575 58.96 10.46 18.59
CA LEU A 575 60.20 9.71 18.86
C LEU A 575 61.47 10.42 18.35
N GLY A 576 61.47 11.76 18.41
CA GLY A 576 62.60 12.61 18.07
C GLY A 576 62.99 13.54 19.22
N GLY A 577 63.30 12.98 20.39
CA GLY A 577 63.67 13.78 21.56
C GLY A 577 64.28 12.98 22.70
N LEU A 578 65.61 12.86 22.66
CA LEU A 578 66.54 12.67 23.79
C LEU A 578 66.73 11.26 24.40
N GLY A 579 67.97 10.76 24.24
CA GLY A 579 68.68 9.85 25.17
C GLY A 579 68.23 8.38 25.10
N GLY A 580 69.03 7.42 24.67
CA GLY A 580 70.37 7.13 25.19
C GLY A 580 70.29 5.83 26.01
N GLY A 581 70.81 4.73 25.45
CA GLY A 581 71.24 3.55 26.21
C GLY A 581 70.32 2.31 26.17
N GLY A 582 70.86 1.21 25.63
CA GLY A 582 70.56 -0.15 26.09
C GLY A 582 69.83 -1.08 25.11
N PRO A 583 70.48 -2.16 24.63
CA PRO A 583 69.77 -3.26 23.98
C PRO A 583 69.21 -4.19 25.06
N SER A 584 67.90 -4.14 25.27
CA SER A 584 67.19 -5.08 26.14
C SER A 584 66.05 -5.71 25.36
N SER A 585 66.17 -7.03 25.15
CA SER A 585 65.14 -7.86 24.58
C SER A 585 63.93 -7.89 25.53
N GLY A 586 62.75 -7.50 25.05
CA GLY A 586 61.57 -7.46 25.90
C GLY A 586 60.29 -7.34 25.08
N SER A 587 59.37 -8.25 25.35
CA SER A 587 58.09 -8.48 24.69
C SER A 587 57.30 -7.23 24.34
N THR A 588 56.83 -7.16 23.09
CA THR A 588 55.85 -6.17 22.63
C THR A 588 54.47 -6.62 23.08
N LYS A 589 53.94 -5.89 24.07
CA LYS A 589 52.60 -6.00 24.63
C LYS A 589 51.69 -5.07 23.84
N GLU A 590 50.79 -5.64 23.04
CA GLU A 590 49.71 -4.91 22.34
C GLU A 590 48.74 -4.26 23.34
N PRO A 591 48.17 -3.09 23.01
CA PRO A 591 47.20 -2.41 23.85
C PRO A 591 45.85 -3.12 23.82
N ALA A 592 45.23 -3.21 25.00
CA ALA A 592 44.04 -3.98 25.31
C ALA A 592 42.82 -3.63 24.44
N GLU A 593 42.51 -4.53 23.51
CA GLU A 593 41.19 -4.70 22.92
C GLU A 593 40.28 -5.36 23.98
N ALA A 594 39.03 -4.89 24.10
CA ALA A 594 38.04 -5.41 25.05
C ALA A 594 37.94 -6.95 24.97
N PRO A 595 37.68 -7.67 26.09
CA PRO A 595 37.81 -9.11 26.16
C PRO A 595 36.86 -9.82 25.19
N ALA A 596 37.33 -10.06 23.97
CA ALA A 596 36.70 -10.94 23.01
C ALA A 596 36.60 -12.31 23.68
N GLN A 597 35.37 -12.79 23.89
CA GLN A 597 35.09 -14.08 24.49
C GLN A 597 35.95 -15.15 23.80
N ALA A 598 36.92 -15.69 24.54
CA ALA A 598 37.87 -16.65 24.00
C ALA A 598 37.09 -17.86 23.47
N LYS A 599 37.04 -18.02 22.14
CA LYS A 599 36.39 -19.18 21.51
C LYS A 599 37.02 -20.45 22.08
N LYS A 600 36.22 -21.33 22.66
CA LYS A 600 36.70 -22.62 23.19
C LYS A 600 37.40 -23.38 22.07
N SER A 601 38.54 -23.99 22.37
CA SER A 601 39.24 -24.81 21.37
C SER A 601 38.38 -26.03 20.99
N LEU A 602 38.50 -26.52 19.76
CA LEU A 602 37.73 -27.67 19.27
C LEU A 602 37.90 -28.91 20.15
N LYS A 603 39.09 -29.10 20.74
CA LYS A 603 39.41 -30.14 21.74
C LYS A 603 38.50 -30.09 22.97
N VAL A 604 38.25 -28.88 23.49
CA VAL A 604 37.36 -28.70 24.66
C VAL A 604 35.91 -29.03 24.29
N ILE A 605 35.48 -28.64 23.08
CA ILE A 605 34.14 -28.95 22.58
C ILE A 605 33.96 -30.46 22.36
N ALA A 606 34.98 -31.16 21.84
CA ALA A 606 34.98 -32.62 21.69
C ALA A 606 34.84 -33.33 23.04
N GLN A 607 35.61 -32.90 24.04
CA GLN A 607 35.52 -33.44 25.40
C GLN A 607 34.15 -33.18 26.05
N GLN A 608 33.58 -31.98 25.88
CA GLN A 608 32.26 -31.62 26.43
C GLN A 608 31.10 -32.38 25.76
N SER A 609 31.17 -32.54 24.43
CA SER A 609 30.13 -33.20 23.64
C SER A 609 30.23 -34.72 23.62
N LYS A 610 31.31 -35.31 24.16
CA LYS A 610 31.63 -36.74 24.10
C LYS A 610 31.67 -37.25 22.65
N MET A 611 32.27 -36.46 21.77
CA MET A 611 32.54 -36.82 20.37
C MET A 611 34.05 -36.92 20.15
N ASP A 612 34.45 -37.74 19.19
CA ASP A 612 35.85 -37.84 18.79
C ASP A 612 36.35 -36.52 18.17
N GLU A 613 37.64 -36.22 18.31
CA GLU A 613 38.21 -34.95 17.84
C GLU A 613 38.01 -34.80 16.33
N ASP A 614 38.29 -35.87 15.56
CA ASP A 614 38.10 -35.92 14.10
C ASP A 614 36.64 -35.69 13.70
N ALA A 615 35.69 -36.19 14.51
CA ALA A 615 34.27 -36.01 14.25
C ALA A 615 33.81 -34.56 14.49
N ILE A 616 34.39 -33.88 15.48
CA ILE A 616 34.13 -32.46 15.73
C ILE A 616 34.78 -31.58 14.68
N GLU A 617 35.98 -31.91 14.19
CA GLU A 617 36.61 -31.19 13.08
C GLU A 617 35.78 -31.28 11.80
N PHE A 618 35.27 -32.49 11.48
CA PHE A 618 34.35 -32.68 10.36
C PHE A 618 33.06 -31.87 10.54
N LEU A 619 32.45 -31.93 11.74
CA LEU A 619 31.23 -31.18 12.06
C LEU A 619 31.45 -29.67 11.93
N HIS A 620 32.59 -29.16 12.40
CA HIS A 620 32.98 -27.76 12.31
C HIS A 620 33.16 -27.32 10.86
N LYS A 621 33.78 -28.16 10.03
CA LYS A 621 33.97 -27.89 8.61
C LYS A 621 32.62 -27.76 7.87
N GLU A 622 31.71 -28.70 8.10
CA GLU A 622 30.36 -28.64 7.51
C GLU A 622 29.54 -27.45 8.05
N PHE A 623 29.66 -27.15 9.35
CA PHE A 623 29.02 -25.99 9.97
C PHE A 623 29.54 -24.67 9.36
N ALA A 624 30.85 -24.49 9.27
CA ALA A 624 31.49 -23.29 8.71
C ALA A 624 31.11 -23.06 7.24
N ALA A 625 30.84 -24.13 6.47
CA ALA A 625 30.35 -24.01 5.10
C ALA A 625 28.91 -23.46 5.01
N GLN A 626 28.11 -23.59 6.08
CA GLN A 626 26.71 -23.13 6.13
C GLN A 626 26.48 -21.91 7.03
N ALA A 627 27.45 -21.56 7.87
CA ALA A 627 27.44 -20.38 8.74
C ALA A 627 27.59 -19.08 7.94
N ASP A 628 27.10 -17.99 8.51
CA ASP A 628 27.34 -16.65 7.99
C ASP A 628 28.71 -16.09 8.43
N LYS A 629 29.02 -14.85 8.04
CA LYS A 629 30.29 -14.19 8.39
C LYS A 629 30.49 -14.00 9.91
N SER A 630 29.46 -14.26 10.72
CA SER A 630 29.49 -14.17 12.18
C SER A 630 29.69 -15.53 12.88
N ASP A 631 30.02 -16.60 12.14
CA ASP A 631 30.11 -17.98 12.66
C ASP A 631 28.78 -18.47 13.26
N LEU A 632 27.67 -17.94 12.74
CA LEU A 632 26.33 -18.21 13.23
C LEU A 632 25.51 -18.87 12.13
N ILE A 633 24.70 -19.87 12.48
CA ILE A 633 23.83 -20.54 11.51
C ILE A 633 22.37 -20.11 11.69
N LEU A 634 21.76 -19.71 10.59
CA LEU A 634 20.31 -19.44 10.51
C LEU A 634 19.55 -20.74 10.22
N LYS A 635 18.25 -20.75 10.51
CA LYS A 635 17.35 -21.89 10.28
C LYS A 635 17.47 -22.54 8.88
N LYS A 636 17.66 -21.72 7.83
CA LYS A 636 17.87 -22.23 6.45
C LYS A 636 19.25 -22.88 6.25
N GLY A 637 20.29 -22.38 6.92
CA GLY A 637 21.61 -23.00 6.96
C GLY A 637 21.55 -24.34 7.68
N PHE A 638 20.85 -24.41 8.81
CA PHE A 638 20.69 -25.63 9.60
C PHE A 638 20.06 -26.80 8.81
N ALA A 639 18.99 -26.54 8.06
CA ALA A 639 18.38 -27.57 7.22
C ALA A 639 19.33 -28.08 6.10
N ARG A 640 20.26 -27.25 5.62
CA ARG A 640 21.29 -27.65 4.64
C ARG A 640 22.42 -28.42 5.31
N LEU A 641 22.85 -27.97 6.49
CA LEU A 641 23.86 -28.63 7.31
C LEU A 641 23.44 -30.08 7.64
N LEU A 642 22.21 -30.28 8.10
CA LEU A 642 21.70 -31.61 8.40
C LEU A 642 21.64 -32.53 7.17
N LYS A 643 21.35 -31.98 5.97
CA LYS A 643 21.40 -32.76 4.72
C LYS A 643 22.81 -33.20 4.35
N GLY A 644 23.82 -32.39 4.69
CA GLY A 644 25.23 -32.74 4.52
C GLY A 644 25.70 -33.81 5.51
N LEU A 645 25.21 -33.74 6.75
CA LEU A 645 25.59 -34.67 7.82
C LEU A 645 24.91 -36.04 7.72
N CYS A 646 23.62 -36.09 7.34
CA CYS A 646 22.86 -37.34 7.22
C CYS A 646 22.85 -37.87 5.77
N LEU A 647 24.02 -38.23 5.26
CA LEU A 647 24.16 -38.79 3.90
C LEU A 647 23.35 -40.09 3.78
N GLY A 648 22.31 -40.08 2.96
CA GLY A 648 21.46 -41.25 2.70
C GLY A 648 20.03 -41.15 3.26
N ARG A 649 19.70 -40.11 4.03
CA ARG A 649 18.33 -39.88 4.51
C ARG A 649 17.71 -38.64 3.89
N THR A 650 16.47 -38.78 3.40
CA THR A 650 15.65 -37.63 3.01
C THR A 650 15.05 -36.99 4.27
N ILE A 651 15.66 -35.92 4.75
CA ILE A 651 15.14 -35.13 5.88
C ILE A 651 13.96 -34.28 5.38
N SER A 652 12.78 -34.51 5.95
CA SER A 652 11.60 -33.70 5.64
C SER A 652 11.72 -32.30 6.24
N GLU A 653 11.02 -31.31 5.67
CA GLU A 653 11.04 -29.95 6.21
C GLU A 653 10.48 -29.90 7.64
N SER A 654 9.49 -30.73 7.95
CA SER A 654 8.96 -30.90 9.31
C SER A 654 10.01 -31.37 10.31
N ASP A 655 10.84 -32.35 9.95
CA ASP A 655 11.88 -32.88 10.85
C ASP A 655 12.97 -31.83 11.08
N SER A 656 13.40 -31.14 10.01
CA SER A 656 14.38 -30.05 10.12
C SER A 656 13.90 -28.90 11.00
N ASN A 657 12.60 -28.60 10.96
CA ASN A 657 11.97 -27.59 11.80
C ASN A 657 11.90 -28.06 13.26
N TYR A 658 11.52 -29.31 13.49
CA TYR A 658 11.44 -29.89 14.83
C TYR A 658 12.81 -29.90 15.52
N TRP A 659 13.83 -30.38 14.81
CA TRP A 659 15.22 -30.40 15.30
C TRP A 659 15.81 -29.01 15.51
N TRP A 660 15.44 -28.02 14.69
CA TRP A 660 15.83 -26.63 14.91
C TRP A 660 15.28 -26.09 16.24
N GLU A 661 13.99 -26.28 16.51
CA GLU A 661 13.37 -25.85 17.77
C GLU A 661 13.95 -26.62 18.97
N GLN A 662 14.30 -27.90 18.78
CA GLN A 662 14.96 -28.69 19.81
C GLN A 662 16.37 -28.18 20.13
N ALA A 663 17.16 -27.83 19.11
CA ALA A 663 18.50 -27.27 19.25
C ALA A 663 18.49 -25.91 19.97
N LEU A 664 17.47 -25.07 19.72
CA LEU A 664 17.30 -23.80 20.42
C LEU A 664 16.86 -23.97 21.88
N ARG A 665 16.13 -25.04 22.21
CA ARG A 665 15.64 -25.31 23.59
C ARG A 665 16.66 -25.98 24.49
N THR A 666 17.60 -26.73 23.92
CA THR A 666 18.53 -27.56 24.70
C THR A 666 19.58 -26.74 25.46
N MET A 667 19.68 -25.43 25.20
CA MET A 667 20.64 -24.55 25.87
C MET A 667 19.99 -23.26 26.36
N PRO A 668 20.48 -22.69 27.49
CA PRO A 668 19.99 -21.42 27.99
C PRO A 668 20.17 -20.30 26.92
N PRO A 669 19.24 -19.34 26.86
CA PRO A 669 19.36 -18.20 25.96
C PRO A 669 20.68 -17.46 26.23
N PRO A 670 21.35 -16.92 25.20
CA PRO A 670 22.55 -16.12 25.42
C PRO A 670 22.22 -14.92 26.32
N GLU A 671 23.07 -14.62 27.31
CA GLU A 671 22.84 -13.53 28.27
C GLU A 671 22.78 -12.14 27.59
N ASP A 672 23.33 -12.02 26.38
CA ASP A 672 23.33 -10.81 25.54
C ASP A 672 21.94 -10.31 25.10
N GLY A 673 20.83 -10.97 25.49
CA GLY A 673 19.46 -10.57 25.13
C GLY A 673 19.14 -10.66 23.62
N ARG A 674 20.08 -11.13 22.80
CA ARG A 674 19.86 -11.36 21.36
C ARG A 674 18.86 -12.49 21.17
N LYS A 675 17.87 -12.24 20.31
CA LYS A 675 16.76 -13.17 20.03
C LYS A 675 17.32 -14.55 19.69
N ALA A 676 16.80 -15.58 20.34
CA ALA A 676 17.17 -17.00 20.24
C ALA A 676 16.88 -17.65 18.87
N GLN A 677 17.10 -16.95 17.75
CA GLN A 677 16.88 -17.45 16.39
C GLN A 677 18.18 -17.79 15.66
N VAL A 678 19.28 -17.90 16.39
CA VAL A 678 20.61 -18.14 15.84
C VAL A 678 21.35 -19.14 16.72
N LEU A 679 22.10 -20.03 16.08
CA LEU A 679 22.81 -21.13 16.74
C LEU A 679 24.31 -20.98 16.44
N ASP A 680 25.14 -20.95 17.49
CA ASP A 680 26.60 -21.01 17.37
C ASP A 680 27.08 -22.47 17.23
N PHE A 681 28.35 -22.66 16.87
CA PHE A 681 28.92 -24.00 16.65
C PHE A 681 28.89 -24.86 17.92
N GLU A 682 29.18 -24.27 19.08
CA GLU A 682 29.26 -25.00 20.34
C GLU A 682 27.89 -25.57 20.73
N ARG A 683 26.83 -24.76 20.65
CA ARG A 683 25.45 -25.19 20.88
C ARG A 683 25.02 -26.25 19.88
N PHE A 684 25.40 -26.10 18.61
CA PHE A 684 25.12 -27.09 17.59
C PHE A 684 25.77 -28.43 17.90
N ALA A 685 27.07 -28.44 18.25
CA ALA A 685 27.81 -29.66 18.55
C ALA A 685 27.22 -30.40 19.77
N MET A 686 26.86 -29.67 20.83
CA MET A 686 26.24 -30.23 22.04
C MET A 686 24.84 -30.82 21.78
N TRP A 687 24.01 -30.13 20.99
CA TRP A 687 22.73 -30.67 20.57
C TRP A 687 22.91 -31.90 19.67
N TYR A 688 23.78 -31.80 18.66
CA TYR A 688 23.99 -32.87 17.68
C TYR A 688 24.47 -34.16 18.35
N SER A 689 25.36 -34.06 19.35
CA SER A 689 25.90 -35.22 20.06
C SER A 689 24.86 -36.03 20.83
N THR A 690 23.76 -35.39 21.25
CA THR A 690 22.64 -36.00 22.00
C THR A 690 21.37 -36.20 21.16
N SER A 691 21.32 -35.63 19.95
CA SER A 691 20.16 -35.69 19.09
C SER A 691 20.01 -37.05 18.39
N GLU A 692 18.76 -37.41 18.09
CA GLU A 692 18.43 -38.55 17.22
C GLU A 692 18.99 -38.39 15.81
N ALA A 693 19.34 -37.17 15.40
CA ALA A 693 19.92 -36.90 14.08
C ALA A 693 21.32 -37.51 13.90
N ARG A 694 22.04 -37.80 14.99
CA ARG A 694 23.37 -38.45 14.96
C ARG A 694 23.28 -39.97 14.85
N THR A 695 22.26 -40.57 15.45
CA THR A 695 22.07 -42.03 15.48
C THR A 695 21.54 -42.61 14.18
N VAL A 696 21.15 -41.74 13.26
CA VAL A 696 20.53 -42.07 11.97
C VAL A 696 21.44 -41.66 10.84
#